data_AF-A0A952PHY0-F1
#
_entry.id   AF-A0A952PHY0-F1
#
_cell.length_a   1.000
_cell.length_b   1.000
_cell.length_c   1.000
_cell.angle_alpha   90.00
_cell.angle_beta   90.00
_cell.angle_gamma   90.00
#
_symmetry.space_group_name_H-M   'P 1'
#
loop_
_entity.id
_entity.type
_entity.pdbx_description
1 polymer ?
#
loop_
_entity_poly.entity_id
_entity_poly.type
_entity_poly.pdbx_seq_one_letter_code
_entity_poly.pdbx_strand_id
1 'polypeptide(L)'
;MTASAPTIDTRTIANSVGLLVDRVDGRVLGNVWVIDDAKVATCAHLVFGYRAFWPALKVVFPGAMREFGVESAIFHPRFDIKMASKLAQVALTEPMPNLPLQQHNAAVLRLTPSLEGISDDLTFKVNKSLSLPLPPRDQGLGGNLGEIDLYVVVQTITNARKEGVLTICDDRNHPVARIFCQNGRLLFAQYANLVNEMAIYQIVSNDLKGNFFFWSAQHPNWEVSQPIARPAEMLLIESHRRADELKKLIPMVGDPNSCFVRVRPEVAIDILPPEVKDYARMLWDLIDGGTPCRQLWQLANIDDCAVYQTLAELVKTKQIAPKVEDYVTPNGAGPLNALAMSVQTRLAPWDSITTVYRDASSPNANALVRQGALLGALREGDPWHLIHNIRLIPESAGSPILKDGQVIGMHCGKLPPDEFNQNLEGSLQAMLWVDSVVECLKSGGENQLVQKLTLIDAPVPDFTKKEKPTGGGGCREVARVDCPRCGRSSLDEARFCKSCGQRLLKDIDPKPSRKTLAGTGVHKIQKKSTPVGLVVAISLFAFVIAAGAIVAAVMMSMPEPLTSQTFEVVDDKQMESALKKAGGDAASAPKAAEAPWVALTVFQKEHPPEIADPLEFRWVAQSATKPFYAEGDMIYLDFKAEKPAFVYLLYQGSSDPAGQASLIYPVSAVNNTELKPGENFTIPSDVHEKIDDKSAHFTGLTIHDSPGRETLLVVAGNAKLGLLENPELVNTTFAKCHKLVAEVKSENGVEMPAAEFRKKVLDGDASGSAAETTGNIYIKQWIIEHRKK
;
A
#
# COMPACT_ATOMS: atom_id res chain seq x y z
N MET A 1 -26.82 10.56 -42.41
CA MET A 1 -27.46 11.25 -41.27
C MET A 1 -27.32 10.35 -40.06
N THR A 2 -26.30 10.57 -39.23
CA THR A 2 -26.11 9.86 -37.97
C THR A 2 -27.16 10.37 -36.99
N ALA A 3 -28.12 9.53 -36.62
CA ALA A 3 -29.05 9.84 -35.54
C ALA A 3 -28.23 10.22 -34.30
N SER A 4 -28.47 11.40 -33.73
CA SER A 4 -27.85 11.80 -32.47
C SER A 4 -28.19 10.73 -31.44
N ALA A 5 -27.19 10.18 -30.75
CA ALA A 5 -27.40 9.24 -29.66
C ALA A 5 -28.44 9.81 -28.68
N PRO A 6 -29.36 8.99 -28.14
CA PRO A 6 -30.35 9.46 -27.18
C PRO A 6 -29.63 10.16 -26.02
N THR A 7 -30.08 11.37 -25.69
CA THR A 7 -29.55 12.14 -24.57
C THR A 7 -29.73 11.33 -23.30
N ILE A 8 -28.63 11.00 -22.62
CA ILE A 8 -28.65 10.27 -21.35
C ILE A 8 -29.56 11.03 -20.37
N ASP A 9 -30.59 10.37 -19.84
CA ASP A 9 -31.44 10.93 -18.78
C ASP A 9 -30.68 10.93 -17.46
N THR A 10 -29.81 11.94 -17.33
CA THR A 10 -28.95 12.15 -16.16
C THR A 10 -29.76 12.30 -14.88
N ARG A 11 -31.01 12.75 -14.94
CA ARG A 11 -31.88 12.92 -13.76
C ARG A 11 -32.32 11.58 -13.20
N THR A 12 -32.76 10.67 -14.06
CA THR A 12 -33.15 9.31 -13.64
C THR A 12 -31.97 8.54 -13.09
N ILE A 13 -30.80 8.67 -13.73
CA ILE A 13 -29.57 8.03 -13.24
C ILE A 13 -29.13 8.63 -11.91
N ALA A 14 -29.17 9.95 -11.76
CA ALA A 14 -28.79 10.65 -10.54
C ALA A 14 -29.51 10.09 -9.31
N ASN A 15 -30.84 9.87 -9.38
CA ASN A 15 -31.59 9.32 -8.25
C ASN A 15 -31.13 7.91 -7.83
N SER A 16 -30.57 7.16 -8.78
CA SER A 16 -30.14 5.78 -8.61
C SER A 16 -28.65 5.66 -8.26
N VAL A 17 -27.96 6.79 -8.05
CA VAL A 17 -26.61 6.87 -7.50
C VAL A 17 -26.67 7.47 -6.11
N GLY A 18 -26.08 6.78 -5.15
CA GLY A 18 -26.10 7.13 -3.73
C GLY A 18 -24.72 7.17 -3.09
N LEU A 19 -24.70 7.48 -1.80
CA LEU A 19 -23.52 7.52 -0.96
C LEU A 19 -23.51 6.31 -0.03
N LEU A 20 -22.36 5.68 0.13
CA LEU A 20 -22.08 4.70 1.16
C LEU A 20 -21.51 5.42 2.38
N VAL A 21 -22.17 5.28 3.52
CA VAL A 21 -21.87 6.04 4.74
C VAL A 21 -21.59 5.09 5.89
N ASP A 22 -20.49 5.34 6.58
CA ASP A 22 -20.25 4.80 7.90
C ASP A 22 -21.11 5.57 8.92
N ARG A 23 -21.99 4.84 9.59
CA ARG A 23 -22.94 5.41 10.53
C ARG A 23 -22.33 5.72 11.90
N VAL A 24 -21.14 5.19 12.21
CA VAL A 24 -20.46 5.39 13.50
C VAL A 24 -19.83 6.77 13.58
N ASP A 25 -19.19 7.23 12.51
CA ASP A 25 -18.54 8.56 12.45
C ASP A 25 -19.18 9.50 11.41
N GLY A 26 -20.17 9.02 10.64
CA GLY A 26 -20.85 9.79 9.60
C GLY A 26 -20.03 9.95 8.32
N ARG A 27 -18.87 9.30 8.22
CA ARG A 27 -17.96 9.46 7.08
C ARG A 27 -18.54 8.80 5.83
N VAL A 28 -18.45 9.51 4.70
CA VAL A 28 -18.72 8.90 3.40
C VAL A 28 -17.52 8.05 2.97
N LEU A 29 -17.77 6.78 2.69
CA LEU A 29 -16.75 5.84 2.22
C LEU A 29 -16.61 5.87 0.70
N GLY A 30 -17.73 6.05 -0.01
CA GLY A 30 -17.72 6.17 -1.46
C GLY A 30 -19.12 6.25 -2.04
N ASN A 31 -19.24 5.89 -3.31
CA ASN A 31 -20.49 5.87 -4.07
C ASN A 31 -21.03 4.45 -4.24
N VAL A 32 -22.34 4.36 -4.46
CA VAL A 32 -23.07 3.14 -4.81
C VAL A 32 -24.07 3.44 -5.91
N TRP A 33 -24.54 2.41 -6.63
CA TRP A 33 -25.62 2.56 -7.60
C TRP A 33 -26.58 1.37 -7.61
N VAL A 34 -27.85 1.64 -7.92
CA VAL A 34 -28.94 0.66 -7.85
C VAL A 34 -28.83 -0.33 -9.00
N ILE A 35 -28.83 -1.62 -8.67
CA ILE A 35 -28.92 -2.73 -9.65
C ILE A 35 -30.23 -3.50 -9.53
N ASP A 36 -30.93 -3.40 -8.39
CA ASP A 36 -32.26 -3.98 -8.14
C ASP A 36 -32.89 -3.30 -6.90
N ASP A 37 -34.17 -3.55 -6.60
CA ASP A 37 -34.94 -2.83 -5.56
C ASP A 37 -34.28 -2.80 -4.17
N ALA A 38 -33.52 -3.84 -3.82
CA ALA A 38 -32.81 -3.97 -2.55
C ALA A 38 -31.32 -4.32 -2.74
N LYS A 39 -30.74 -4.01 -3.91
CA LYS A 39 -29.35 -4.31 -4.21
C LYS A 39 -28.63 -3.15 -4.89
N VAL A 40 -27.42 -2.89 -4.43
CA VAL A 40 -26.54 -1.86 -5.01
C VAL A 40 -25.16 -2.43 -5.29
N ALA A 41 -24.49 -1.89 -6.30
CA ALA A 41 -23.09 -2.21 -6.60
C ALA A 41 -22.16 -1.12 -6.06
N THR A 42 -20.97 -1.52 -5.60
CA THR A 42 -19.87 -0.64 -5.17
C THR A 42 -18.54 -1.37 -5.20
N CYS A 43 -17.45 -0.67 -4.87
CA CYS A 43 -16.13 -1.29 -4.80
C CYS A 43 -15.95 -2.09 -3.50
N ALA A 44 -15.32 -3.27 -3.59
CA ALA A 44 -15.11 -4.16 -2.44
C ALA A 44 -14.26 -3.54 -1.33
N HIS A 45 -13.22 -2.77 -1.72
CA HIS A 45 -12.31 -2.12 -0.76
C HIS A 45 -13.00 -1.12 0.18
N LEU A 46 -14.19 -0.62 -0.19
CA LEU A 46 -14.95 0.31 0.65
C LEU A 46 -15.67 -0.40 1.79
N VAL A 47 -15.99 -1.69 1.65
CA VAL A 47 -16.90 -2.41 2.55
C VAL A 47 -16.29 -3.62 3.23
N PHE A 48 -15.17 -4.17 2.74
CA PHE A 48 -14.62 -5.41 3.29
C PHE A 48 -14.19 -5.30 4.76
N GLY A 49 -13.77 -4.12 5.22
CA GLY A 49 -13.46 -3.84 6.63
C GLY A 49 -14.68 -4.00 7.55
N TYR A 50 -15.89 -3.85 7.01
CA TYR A 50 -17.15 -3.92 7.74
C TYR A 50 -17.82 -5.29 7.67
N ARG A 51 -17.11 -6.33 7.20
CA ARG A 51 -17.71 -7.67 7.00
C ARG A 51 -18.36 -8.29 8.23
N ALA A 52 -17.93 -7.88 9.42
CA ALA A 52 -18.46 -8.32 10.70
C ALA A 52 -19.47 -7.32 11.31
N PHE A 53 -19.72 -6.17 10.65
CA PHE A 53 -20.42 -5.02 11.19
C PHE A 53 -21.32 -4.32 10.15
N TRP A 54 -22.07 -5.08 9.34
CA TRP A 54 -22.98 -4.49 8.35
C TRP A 54 -23.96 -3.44 8.89
N PRO A 55 -24.52 -3.56 10.11
CA PRO A 55 -25.38 -2.52 10.68
C PRO A 55 -24.69 -1.17 10.89
N ALA A 56 -23.35 -1.11 10.87
CA ALA A 56 -22.58 0.12 10.92
C ALA A 56 -22.56 0.88 9.58
N LEU A 57 -23.06 0.29 8.51
CA LEU A 57 -23.14 0.92 7.19
C LEU A 57 -24.57 1.30 6.84
N LYS A 58 -24.74 2.43 6.17
CA LYS A 58 -25.96 2.80 5.46
C LYS A 58 -25.68 3.28 4.06
N VAL A 59 -26.70 3.19 3.22
CA VAL A 59 -26.71 3.79 1.88
C VAL A 59 -27.74 4.92 1.87
N VAL A 60 -27.33 6.09 1.38
CA VAL A 60 -28.16 7.28 1.25
C VAL A 60 -28.35 7.61 -0.22
N PHE A 61 -29.58 7.80 -0.67
CA PHE A 61 -29.94 8.31 -2.00
C PHE A 61 -30.56 9.70 -1.86
N PRO A 62 -29.75 10.77 -1.86
CA PRO A 62 -30.24 12.13 -1.60
C PRO A 62 -31.33 12.56 -2.57
N GLY A 63 -31.18 12.26 -3.86
CA GLY A 63 -32.16 12.61 -4.90
C GLY A 63 -33.52 11.91 -4.75
N ALA A 64 -33.54 10.73 -4.12
CA ALA A 64 -34.77 10.00 -3.82
C ALA A 64 -35.27 10.24 -2.38
N MET A 65 -34.50 10.94 -1.54
CA MET A 65 -34.72 11.08 -0.10
C MET A 65 -34.94 9.73 0.60
N ARG A 66 -34.15 8.72 0.24
CA ARG A 66 -34.22 7.37 0.81
C ARG A 66 -32.91 6.98 1.46
N GLU A 67 -32.99 6.29 2.59
CA GLU A 67 -31.86 5.67 3.26
C GLU A 67 -32.16 4.19 3.50
N PHE A 68 -31.10 3.38 3.50
CA PHE A 68 -31.19 1.94 3.75
C PHE A 68 -30.03 1.48 4.63
N GLY A 69 -30.29 0.51 5.50
CA GLY A 69 -29.22 -0.23 6.16
C GLY A 69 -28.57 -1.22 5.20
N VAL A 70 -27.33 -1.61 5.49
CA VAL A 70 -26.67 -2.72 4.78
C VAL A 70 -26.87 -4.00 5.60
N GLU A 71 -27.41 -5.03 4.96
CA GLU A 71 -27.65 -6.34 5.60
C GLU A 71 -26.44 -7.27 5.39
N SER A 72 -25.92 -7.31 4.17
CA SER A 72 -24.78 -8.15 3.80
C SER A 72 -24.14 -7.67 2.50
N ALA A 73 -22.98 -8.24 2.16
CA ALA A 73 -22.30 -8.00 0.89
C ALA A 73 -21.93 -9.33 0.20
N ILE A 74 -22.04 -9.33 -1.12
CA ILE A 74 -21.57 -10.39 -2.01
C ILE A 74 -20.32 -9.87 -2.71
N PHE A 75 -19.16 -10.38 -2.30
CA PHE A 75 -17.89 -10.03 -2.91
C PHE A 75 -17.68 -10.83 -4.19
N HIS A 76 -16.88 -10.27 -5.10
CA HIS A 76 -16.40 -11.03 -6.24
C HIS A 76 -15.68 -12.30 -5.77
N PRO A 77 -15.95 -13.49 -6.34
CA PRO A 77 -15.40 -14.76 -5.84
C PRO A 77 -13.87 -14.84 -5.86
N ARG A 78 -13.25 -14.01 -6.71
CA ARG A 78 -11.79 -13.87 -6.88
C ARG A 78 -11.17 -12.67 -6.15
N PHE A 79 -11.97 -11.92 -5.38
CA PHE A 79 -11.45 -10.82 -4.56
C PHE A 79 -10.64 -11.39 -3.39
N ASP A 80 -9.34 -11.08 -3.32
CA ASP A 80 -8.47 -11.58 -2.26
C ASP A 80 -8.64 -10.75 -0.98
N ILE A 81 -9.59 -11.18 -0.15
CA ILE A 81 -9.88 -10.54 1.14
C ILE A 81 -8.65 -10.56 2.07
N LYS A 82 -7.82 -11.60 2.03
CA LYS A 82 -6.63 -11.68 2.90
C LYS A 82 -5.60 -10.64 2.48
N MET A 83 -5.38 -10.50 1.18
CA MET A 83 -4.54 -9.45 0.62
C MET A 83 -5.14 -8.07 0.91
N ALA A 84 -6.46 -7.88 0.81
CA ALA A 84 -7.12 -6.63 1.19
C ALA A 84 -6.90 -6.27 2.65
N SER A 85 -7.03 -7.24 3.57
CA SER A 85 -6.70 -7.04 4.99
C SER A 85 -5.23 -6.68 5.20
N LYS A 86 -4.31 -7.34 4.49
CA LYS A 86 -2.87 -7.01 4.55
C LYS A 86 -2.58 -5.62 3.98
N LEU A 87 -3.19 -5.25 2.85
CA LEU A 87 -3.00 -3.94 2.24
C LEU A 87 -3.63 -2.84 3.08
N ALA A 88 -4.79 -3.09 3.70
CA ALA A 88 -5.32 -2.20 4.73
C ALA A 88 -4.33 -2.07 5.87
N GLN A 89 -3.75 -3.17 6.37
CA GLN A 89 -2.70 -3.12 7.39
C GLN A 89 -1.45 -2.35 6.98
N VAL A 90 -1.06 -2.34 5.71
CA VAL A 90 0.03 -1.49 5.20
C VAL A 90 -0.44 -0.05 5.03
N ALA A 91 -1.69 0.18 4.65
CA ALA A 91 -2.31 1.51 4.53
C ALA A 91 -2.28 2.30 5.85
N LEU A 92 -2.11 1.58 6.95
CA LEU A 92 -1.92 2.09 8.31
C LEU A 92 -0.58 2.82 8.49
N THR A 93 0.40 2.45 7.68
CA THR A 93 1.77 2.95 7.75
C THR A 93 2.20 3.65 6.48
N GLU A 94 1.42 3.60 5.40
CA GLU A 94 1.66 4.22 4.08
C GLU A 94 0.33 4.71 3.48
N PRO A 95 0.18 5.93 2.94
CA PRO A 95 -1.01 6.23 2.14
C PRO A 95 -0.99 5.29 0.94
N MET A 96 -1.91 4.31 0.89
CA MET A 96 -1.86 3.21 -0.07
C MET A 96 -2.79 3.47 -1.27
N PRO A 97 -2.29 4.00 -2.40
CA PRO A 97 -3.07 4.14 -3.63
C PRO A 97 -3.44 2.80 -4.26
N ASN A 98 -2.92 1.67 -3.75
CA ASN A 98 -3.08 0.35 -4.36
C ASN A 98 -4.34 -0.40 -3.91
N LEU A 99 -4.96 -0.01 -2.78
CA LEU A 99 -6.15 -0.72 -2.30
C LEU A 99 -7.34 -0.63 -3.29
N PRO A 100 -7.62 0.53 -3.92
CA PRO A 100 -8.63 0.62 -4.98
C PRO A 100 -8.27 -0.16 -6.25
N LEU A 101 -7.01 -0.56 -6.40
CA LEU A 101 -6.49 -1.19 -7.61
C LEU A 101 -6.31 -2.70 -7.47
N GLN A 102 -6.83 -3.29 -6.39
CA GLN A 102 -6.88 -4.73 -6.23
C GLN A 102 -7.68 -5.38 -7.36
N GLN A 103 -7.23 -6.57 -7.75
CA GLN A 103 -7.95 -7.35 -8.74
C GLN A 103 -9.34 -7.70 -8.23
N HIS A 104 -10.34 -7.59 -9.10
CA HIS A 104 -11.72 -7.97 -8.80
C HIS A 104 -12.34 -7.18 -7.63
N ASN A 105 -12.02 -5.90 -7.52
CA ASN A 105 -12.50 -4.98 -6.48
C ASN A 105 -14.00 -4.61 -6.61
N ALA A 106 -14.89 -5.61 -6.64
CA ALA A 106 -16.34 -5.45 -6.76
C ALA A 106 -17.08 -6.09 -5.58
N ALA A 107 -18.14 -5.42 -5.14
CA ALA A 107 -19.10 -5.94 -4.18
C ALA A 107 -20.53 -5.54 -4.57
N VAL A 108 -21.48 -6.43 -4.28
CA VAL A 108 -22.92 -6.15 -4.33
C VAL A 108 -23.46 -6.16 -2.91
N LEU A 109 -24.05 -5.05 -2.47
CA LEU A 109 -24.66 -4.94 -1.15
C LEU A 109 -26.14 -5.32 -1.22
N ARG A 110 -26.59 -6.08 -0.23
CA ARG A 110 -28.02 -6.29 0.05
C ARG A 110 -28.47 -5.23 1.05
N LEU A 111 -29.53 -4.52 0.68
CA LEU A 111 -30.08 -3.42 1.46
C LEU A 111 -31.29 -3.87 2.26
N THR A 112 -31.44 -3.30 3.45
CA THR A 112 -32.64 -3.42 4.28
C THR A 112 -33.26 -2.04 4.50
N PRO A 113 -34.60 -1.90 4.44
CA PRO A 113 -35.25 -0.65 4.79
C PRO A 113 -35.19 -0.36 6.30
N SER A 114 -34.83 -1.34 7.12
CA SER A 114 -34.68 -1.17 8.57
C SER A 114 -33.32 -0.56 8.90
N LEU A 115 -33.33 0.56 9.63
CA LEU A 115 -32.14 1.21 10.18
C LEU A 115 -32.22 1.18 11.71
N GLU A 116 -31.85 0.05 12.29
CA GLU A 116 -31.75 -0.08 13.75
C GLU A 116 -30.72 0.91 14.31
N GLY A 117 -30.98 1.45 15.51
CA GLY A 117 -30.03 2.33 16.19
C GLY A 117 -28.69 1.65 16.43
N ILE A 118 -27.59 2.41 16.37
CA ILE A 118 -26.26 1.89 16.65
C ILE A 118 -26.04 1.90 18.15
N SER A 119 -25.77 0.72 18.71
CA SER A 119 -25.40 0.59 20.11
C SER A 119 -23.95 1.04 20.35
N ASP A 120 -23.66 1.51 21.56
CA ASP A 120 -22.31 1.89 21.97
C ASP A 120 -21.32 0.72 21.86
N ASP A 121 -21.78 -0.51 22.11
CA ASP A 121 -20.99 -1.74 21.93
C ASP A 121 -20.62 -1.97 20.46
N LEU A 122 -21.56 -1.76 19.53
CA LEU A 122 -21.27 -1.86 18.10
C LEU A 122 -20.29 -0.76 17.67
N THR A 123 -20.52 0.48 18.09
CA THR A 123 -19.60 1.61 17.86
C THR A 123 -18.19 1.28 18.35
N PHE A 124 -18.07 0.77 19.58
CA PHE A 124 -16.79 0.37 20.15
C PHE A 124 -16.12 -0.75 19.35
N LYS A 125 -16.87 -1.79 18.96
CA LYS A 125 -16.34 -2.91 18.17
C LYS A 125 -15.88 -2.50 16.77
N VAL A 126 -16.67 -1.65 16.09
CA VAL A 126 -16.34 -1.11 14.77
C VAL A 126 -15.08 -0.27 14.87
N ASN A 127 -15.05 0.70 15.78
CA ASN A 127 -13.87 1.53 15.99
C ASN A 127 -12.69 0.66 16.36
N LYS A 128 -12.80 -0.29 17.30
CA LYS A 128 -11.68 -1.17 17.65
C LYS A 128 -11.17 -2.02 16.47
N SER A 129 -12.07 -2.48 15.59
CA SER A 129 -11.69 -3.33 14.46
C SER A 129 -11.12 -2.55 13.27
N LEU A 130 -11.56 -1.31 13.09
CA LEU A 130 -11.10 -0.43 12.01
C LEU A 130 -9.97 0.50 12.46
N SER A 131 -9.85 0.74 13.76
CA SER A 131 -8.82 1.59 14.32
C SER A 131 -7.47 0.92 14.36
N LEU A 132 -6.45 1.76 14.26
CA LEU A 132 -5.08 1.27 14.24
C LEU A 132 -4.61 1.06 15.67
N PRO A 133 -3.83 0.00 15.94
CA PRO A 133 -3.10 -0.04 17.18
C PRO A 133 -2.25 1.21 17.27
N LEU A 134 -2.39 1.91 18.39
CA LEU A 134 -1.57 3.08 18.68
C LEU A 134 -0.10 2.64 18.71
N PRO A 135 0.82 3.44 18.15
CA PRO A 135 2.24 3.18 18.35
C PRO A 135 2.55 3.13 19.86
N PRO A 136 3.52 2.30 20.31
CA PRO A 136 3.87 2.19 21.72
C PRO A 136 4.18 3.57 22.31
N ARG A 137 3.53 3.91 23.44
CA ARG A 137 3.67 5.23 24.10
C ARG A 137 5.11 5.54 24.52
N ASP A 138 5.93 4.50 24.66
CA ASP A 138 7.25 4.56 25.27
C ASP A 138 8.33 5.13 24.33
N GLN A 139 7.98 5.49 23.07
CA GLN A 139 8.95 5.87 22.04
C GLN A 139 8.77 7.27 21.41
N GLY A 140 7.84 8.12 21.86
CA GLY A 140 7.52 9.34 21.10
C GLY A 140 6.77 10.48 21.80
N LEU A 141 6.70 11.62 21.09
CA LEU A 141 5.78 12.73 21.38
C LEU A 141 4.43 12.40 20.73
N GLY A 142 3.32 12.47 21.45
CA GLY A 142 2.00 12.25 20.88
C GLY A 142 0.91 13.00 21.64
N GLY A 143 -0.23 13.20 20.99
CA GLY A 143 -1.35 13.97 21.53
C GLY A 143 -2.50 14.08 20.53
N ASN A 144 -3.38 15.07 20.73
CA ASN A 144 -4.50 15.35 19.84
C ASN A 144 -4.44 16.80 19.32
N LEU A 145 -4.56 17.01 18.01
CA LEU A 145 -4.51 18.33 17.37
C LEU A 145 -5.78 19.18 17.61
N GLY A 146 -6.83 18.59 18.17
CA GLY A 146 -7.95 19.32 18.76
C GLY A 146 -7.61 20.01 20.07
N GLU A 147 -6.58 19.55 20.77
CA GLU A 147 -6.14 20.09 22.07
C GLU A 147 -4.85 20.91 21.95
N ILE A 148 -3.94 20.53 21.04
CA ILE A 148 -2.63 21.17 20.84
C ILE A 148 -2.52 21.60 19.37
N ASP A 149 -2.25 22.88 19.13
CA ASP A 149 -2.04 23.39 17.77
C ASP A 149 -0.83 22.71 17.10
N LEU A 150 -0.98 22.35 15.83
CA LEU A 150 0.09 21.81 15.00
C LEU A 150 1.34 22.70 15.02
N TYR A 151 1.17 24.02 15.07
CA TYR A 151 2.27 24.98 15.21
C TYR A 151 3.15 24.65 16.42
N VAL A 152 2.53 24.42 17.58
CA VAL A 152 3.22 24.11 18.85
C VAL A 152 3.93 22.77 18.77
N VAL A 153 3.27 21.76 18.18
CA VAL A 153 3.86 20.42 17.98
C VAL A 153 5.10 20.50 17.10
N VAL A 154 4.99 21.15 15.94
CA VAL A 154 6.10 21.31 15.00
C VAL A 154 7.23 22.11 15.62
N GLN A 155 6.94 23.23 16.27
CA GLN A 155 7.94 24.06 16.94
C GLN A 155 8.69 23.28 18.03
N THR A 156 7.98 22.43 18.80
CA THR A 156 8.59 21.59 19.83
C THR A 156 9.57 20.57 19.20
N ILE A 157 9.17 19.93 18.11
CA ILE A 157 10.01 18.95 17.39
C ILE A 157 11.24 19.63 16.78
N THR A 158 11.06 20.78 16.14
CA THR A 158 12.15 21.49 15.46
C THR A 158 13.14 22.11 16.44
N ASN A 159 12.67 22.71 17.53
CA ASN A 159 13.53 23.26 18.58
C ASN A 159 14.34 22.18 19.30
N ALA A 160 13.72 21.02 19.56
CA ALA A 160 14.41 19.85 20.11
C ALA A 160 15.34 19.17 19.09
N ARG A 161 15.36 19.63 17.83
CA ARG A 161 16.12 19.07 16.70
C ARG A 161 15.91 17.56 16.54
N LYS A 162 14.71 17.07 16.87
CA LYS A 162 14.38 15.65 16.74
C LYS A 162 14.36 15.24 15.27
N GLU A 163 14.78 14.02 15.02
CA GLU A 163 14.80 13.40 13.70
C GLU A 163 13.79 12.25 13.67
N GLY A 164 12.86 12.29 12.72
CA GLY A 164 11.76 11.35 12.68
C GLY A 164 10.54 11.82 11.90
N VAL A 165 9.47 11.05 12.00
CA VAL A 165 8.21 11.30 11.28
C VAL A 165 7.15 11.69 12.30
N LEU A 166 6.56 12.87 12.10
CA LEU A 166 5.29 13.26 12.69
C LEU A 166 4.16 12.75 11.77
N THR A 167 3.29 11.91 12.30
CA THR A 167 2.09 11.44 11.61
C THR A 167 0.86 11.95 12.32
N ILE A 168 -0.05 12.51 11.52
CA ILE A 168 -1.36 12.97 11.94
C ILE A 168 -2.36 11.92 11.47
N CYS A 169 -3.28 11.56 12.35
CA CYS A 169 -4.26 10.52 12.16
C CYS A 169 -5.68 11.02 12.37
N ASP A 170 -6.65 10.38 11.71
CA ASP A 170 -8.08 10.59 11.99
C ASP A 170 -8.50 9.98 13.34
N ASP A 171 -9.79 10.08 13.68
CA ASP A 171 -10.35 9.58 14.95
C ASP A 171 -10.23 8.05 15.12
N ARG A 172 -9.99 7.32 14.02
CA ARG A 172 -9.70 5.89 14.01
C ARG A 172 -8.21 5.59 13.93
N ASN A 173 -7.37 6.58 14.17
CA ASN A 173 -5.94 6.52 14.05
C ASN A 173 -5.43 6.25 12.62
N HIS A 174 -6.24 6.34 11.56
CA HIS A 174 -5.71 6.20 10.19
C HIS A 174 -4.81 7.39 9.85
N PRO A 175 -3.59 7.19 9.31
CA PRO A 175 -2.72 8.29 8.95
C PRO A 175 -3.33 9.11 7.82
N VAL A 176 -3.58 10.40 8.08
CA VAL A 176 -4.09 11.36 7.10
C VAL A 176 -3.00 12.26 6.55
N ALA A 177 -1.98 12.58 7.37
CA ALA A 177 -0.85 13.42 6.97
C ALA A 177 0.46 12.99 7.62
N ARG A 178 1.58 13.33 6.99
CA ARG A 178 2.93 13.03 7.49
C ARG A 178 3.90 14.15 7.25
N ILE A 179 4.82 14.34 8.18
CA ILE A 179 5.87 15.35 8.12
C ILE A 179 7.17 14.71 8.60
N PHE A 180 8.17 14.65 7.73
CA PHE A 180 9.50 14.19 8.09
C PHE A 180 10.35 15.37 8.57
N CYS A 181 10.88 15.24 9.77
CA CYS A 181 11.71 16.24 10.44
C CYS A 181 13.13 15.70 10.57
N GLN A 182 14.13 16.55 10.29
CA GLN A 182 15.54 16.21 10.50
C GLN A 182 16.32 17.48 10.88
N ASN A 183 17.11 17.40 11.95
CA ASN A 183 18.00 18.48 12.39
C ASN A 183 17.30 19.84 12.54
N GLY A 184 16.07 19.84 13.07
CA GLY A 184 15.28 21.06 13.27
C GLY A 184 14.62 21.62 12.01
N ARG A 185 14.65 20.89 10.88
CA ARG A 185 13.99 21.26 9.63
C ARG A 185 12.85 20.31 9.30
N LEU A 186 11.84 20.81 8.61
CA LEU A 186 10.86 19.99 7.91
C LEU A 186 11.43 19.73 6.53
N LEU A 187 11.66 18.47 6.18
CA LEU A 187 12.26 18.13 4.88
C LEU A 187 11.20 17.66 3.89
N PHE A 188 10.22 16.89 4.34
CA PHE A 188 9.18 16.35 3.48
C PHE A 188 7.85 16.37 4.21
N ALA A 189 6.77 16.55 3.44
CA ALA A 189 5.43 16.43 3.98
C ALA A 189 4.51 15.78 2.94
N GLN A 190 3.43 15.14 3.41
CA GLN A 190 2.43 14.53 2.57
C GLN A 190 1.05 14.68 3.21
N TYR A 191 0.07 15.14 2.44
CA TYR A 191 -1.33 15.20 2.83
C TYR A 191 -2.21 14.91 1.62
N ALA A 192 -2.90 13.77 1.62
CA ALA A 192 -3.60 13.24 0.46
C ALA A 192 -2.71 13.24 -0.81
N ASN A 193 -3.07 13.98 -1.85
CA ASN A 193 -2.31 14.13 -3.09
C ASN A 193 -1.25 15.25 -3.04
N LEU A 194 -1.22 16.06 -1.98
CA LEU A 194 -0.29 17.17 -1.83
C LEU A 194 1.01 16.68 -1.18
N VAL A 195 2.11 17.30 -1.60
CA VAL A 195 3.45 17.05 -1.07
C VAL A 195 4.10 18.34 -0.62
N ASN A 196 5.06 18.22 0.31
CA ASN A 196 5.92 19.30 0.80
C ASN A 196 5.16 20.56 1.24
N GLU A 197 5.54 21.73 0.74
CA GLU A 197 4.98 23.01 1.17
C GLU A 197 3.46 23.06 0.98
N MET A 198 2.95 22.54 -0.15
CA MET A 198 1.50 22.51 -0.43
C MET A 198 0.75 21.64 0.58
N ALA A 199 1.35 20.51 1.00
CA ALA A 199 0.77 19.67 2.05
C ALA A 199 0.68 20.43 3.37
N ILE A 200 1.75 21.12 3.78
CA ILE A 200 1.77 21.90 5.04
C ILE A 200 0.73 23.02 5.00
N TYR A 201 0.66 23.78 3.89
CA TYR A 201 -0.31 24.86 3.72
C TYR A 201 -1.75 24.35 3.83
N GLN A 202 -2.04 23.22 3.20
CA GLN A 202 -3.38 22.64 3.24
C GLN A 202 -3.74 22.08 4.63
N ILE A 203 -2.81 21.40 5.32
CA ILE A 203 -3.03 20.87 6.67
C ILE A 203 -3.46 22.00 7.63
N VAL A 204 -2.73 23.12 7.60
CA VAL A 204 -3.03 24.29 8.44
C VAL A 204 -4.31 24.99 8.00
N SER A 205 -4.52 25.17 6.69
CA SER A 205 -5.71 25.86 6.17
C SER A 205 -7.01 25.09 6.45
N ASN A 206 -6.95 23.76 6.46
CA ASN A 206 -8.09 22.90 6.81
C ASN A 206 -8.29 22.72 8.32
N ASP A 207 -7.42 23.30 9.15
CA ASP A 207 -7.41 23.11 10.60
C ASP A 207 -7.51 21.62 10.99
N LEU A 208 -6.63 20.80 10.39
CA LEU A 208 -6.69 19.34 10.49
C LEU A 208 -6.65 18.89 11.96
N LYS A 209 -7.67 18.14 12.37
CA LYS A 209 -7.80 17.58 13.72
C LYS A 209 -7.46 16.09 13.76
N GLY A 210 -7.35 15.56 14.96
CA GLY A 210 -7.17 14.13 15.23
C GLY A 210 -5.91 13.84 16.04
N ASN A 211 -5.59 12.56 16.19
CA ASN A 211 -4.43 12.14 16.98
C ASN A 211 -3.13 12.36 16.20
N PHE A 212 -2.03 12.64 16.90
CA PHE A 212 -0.71 12.72 16.27
C PHE A 212 0.33 11.94 17.07
N PHE A 213 1.33 11.42 16.36
CA PHE A 213 2.44 10.67 16.92
C PHE A 213 3.73 11.03 16.20
N PHE A 214 4.80 11.23 16.95
CA PHE A 214 6.15 11.41 16.44
C PHE A 214 7.00 10.21 16.81
N TRP A 215 7.58 9.53 15.83
CA TRP A 215 8.54 8.46 16.04
C TRP A 215 9.88 8.76 15.39
N SER A 216 10.94 8.28 16.02
CA SER A 216 12.30 8.46 15.49
C SER A 216 12.49 7.63 14.23
N ALA A 217 13.02 8.25 13.18
CA ALA A 217 13.31 7.60 11.91
C ALA A 217 14.42 8.39 11.20
N GLN A 218 15.40 7.70 10.61
CA GLN A 218 16.48 8.36 9.86
C GLN A 218 16.05 8.78 8.45
N HIS A 219 15.02 8.12 7.92
CA HIS A 219 14.50 8.36 6.58
C HIS A 219 12.97 8.21 6.60
N PRO A 220 12.24 8.94 5.74
CA PRO A 220 10.81 8.74 5.56
C PRO A 220 10.54 7.33 5.00
N ASN A 221 9.44 6.72 5.43
CA ASN A 221 8.98 5.42 4.92
C ASN A 221 8.05 5.56 3.69
N TRP A 222 8.11 6.69 3.00
CA TRP A 222 7.36 6.95 1.77
C TRP A 222 8.26 7.59 0.72
N GLU A 223 7.80 7.56 -0.52
CA GLU A 223 8.47 8.20 -1.64
C GLU A 223 8.48 9.71 -1.47
N VAL A 224 9.67 10.30 -1.52
CA VAL A 224 9.87 11.74 -1.34
C VAL A 224 10.45 12.38 -2.59
N SER A 225 10.02 13.62 -2.84
CA SER A 225 10.51 14.45 -3.95
C SER A 225 11.69 15.31 -3.49
N GLN A 226 11.83 16.52 -4.04
CA GLN A 226 12.85 17.46 -3.58
C GLN A 226 12.56 17.90 -2.13
N PRO A 227 13.58 18.05 -1.28
CA PRO A 227 13.38 18.53 0.09
C PRO A 227 12.83 19.96 0.10
N ILE A 228 11.99 20.24 1.09
CA ILE A 228 11.52 21.58 1.43
C ILE A 228 12.74 22.48 1.68
N ALA A 229 12.84 23.56 0.91
CA ALA A 229 13.95 24.51 1.05
C ALA A 229 13.71 25.55 2.16
N ARG A 230 12.44 25.83 2.48
CA ARG A 230 12.07 26.89 3.42
C ARG A 230 12.23 26.45 4.89
N PRO A 231 12.68 27.34 5.79
CA PRO A 231 12.68 27.07 7.22
C PRO A 231 11.27 26.82 7.77
N ALA A 232 11.17 25.96 8.79
CA ALA A 232 9.89 25.55 9.39
C ALA A 232 9.03 26.73 9.86
N GLU A 233 9.62 27.72 10.52
CA GLU A 233 8.90 28.91 10.99
C GLU A 233 8.29 29.72 9.84
N MET A 234 9.06 29.94 8.75
CA MET A 234 8.56 30.64 7.57
C MET A 234 7.42 29.88 6.90
N LEU A 235 7.49 28.54 6.88
CA LEU A 235 6.40 27.72 6.35
C LEU A 235 5.12 27.89 7.16
N LEU A 236 5.20 27.83 8.48
CA LEU A 236 4.04 27.96 9.35
C LEU A 236 3.43 29.37 9.28
N ILE A 237 4.27 30.41 9.28
CA ILE A 237 3.81 31.80 9.09
C ILE A 237 3.08 31.97 7.75
N GLU A 238 3.66 31.45 6.67
CA GLU A 238 3.02 31.48 5.35
C GLU A 238 1.73 30.66 5.31
N SER A 239 1.68 29.54 6.02
CA SER A 239 0.48 28.70 6.12
C SER A 239 -0.68 29.46 6.75
N HIS A 240 -0.44 30.16 7.87
CA HIS A 240 -1.48 30.99 8.51
C HIS A 240 -1.86 32.20 7.66
N ARG A 241 -0.89 32.85 7.00
CA ARG A 241 -1.16 33.95 6.06
C ARG A 241 -2.11 33.49 4.94
N ARG A 242 -1.85 32.32 4.36
CA ARG A 242 -2.69 31.68 3.34
C ARG A 242 -4.07 31.29 3.86
N ALA A 243 -4.16 30.74 5.07
CA ALA A 243 -5.44 30.41 5.69
C ALA A 243 -6.32 31.67 5.86
N ASP A 244 -5.73 32.80 6.23
CA ASP A 244 -6.45 34.08 6.34
C ASP A 244 -6.78 34.71 4.99
N GLU A 245 -5.93 34.52 3.98
CA GLU A 245 -6.20 34.92 2.61
C GLU A 245 -7.34 34.11 1.99
N LEU A 246 -7.37 32.80 2.23
CA LEU A 246 -8.41 31.89 1.75
C LEU A 246 -9.81 32.33 2.23
N LYS A 247 -9.93 32.75 3.50
CA LYS A 247 -11.19 33.30 4.05
C LYS A 247 -11.70 34.51 3.27
N LYS A 248 -10.80 35.31 2.67
CA LYS A 248 -11.15 36.48 1.84
C LYS A 248 -11.42 36.08 0.38
N LEU A 249 -10.71 35.08 -0.13
CA LEU A 249 -10.84 34.63 -1.51
C LEU A 249 -12.13 33.83 -1.76
N ILE A 250 -12.56 33.00 -0.82
CA ILE A 250 -13.81 32.21 -0.92
C ILE A 250 -14.98 33.09 -1.39
N PRO A 251 -15.36 34.17 -0.68
CA PRO A 251 -16.51 35.00 -1.07
C PRO A 251 -16.29 35.79 -2.38
N MET A 252 -15.04 36.00 -2.82
CA MET A 252 -14.75 36.64 -4.11
C MET A 252 -15.03 35.72 -5.30
N VAL A 253 -14.81 34.42 -5.12
CA VAL A 253 -15.09 33.40 -6.13
C VAL A 253 -16.57 33.01 -6.08
N GLY A 254 -17.13 32.81 -4.89
CA GLY A 254 -18.51 32.41 -4.68
C GLY A 254 -18.66 31.68 -3.34
N ASP A 255 -19.23 30.47 -3.37
CA ASP A 255 -19.27 29.57 -2.23
C ASP A 255 -18.37 28.34 -2.47
N PRO A 256 -17.96 27.60 -1.41
CA PRO A 256 -17.09 26.44 -1.58
C PRO A 256 -17.64 25.32 -2.49
N ASN A 257 -18.96 25.25 -2.65
CA ASN A 257 -19.63 24.28 -3.51
C ASN A 257 -19.91 24.80 -4.93
N SER A 258 -19.61 26.08 -5.20
CA SER A 258 -19.73 26.65 -6.55
C SER A 258 -18.92 25.82 -7.55
N CYS A 259 -19.54 25.54 -8.70
CA CYS A 259 -18.88 24.91 -9.84
C CYS A 259 -18.67 25.96 -10.94
N PHE A 260 -17.60 25.83 -11.72
CA PHE A 260 -17.28 26.78 -12.79
C PHE A 260 -17.21 26.09 -14.15
N VAL A 261 -17.65 26.78 -15.19
CA VAL A 261 -17.50 26.36 -16.58
C VAL A 261 -16.59 27.33 -17.32
N ARG A 262 -15.81 26.78 -18.25
CA ARG A 262 -14.97 27.57 -19.15
C ARG A 262 -15.82 28.37 -20.12
N VAL A 263 -15.58 29.68 -20.20
CA VAL A 263 -16.20 30.58 -21.20
C VAL A 263 -15.39 30.60 -22.49
N ARG A 264 -14.09 30.34 -22.37
CA ARG A 264 -13.15 30.24 -23.50
C ARG A 264 -12.71 28.77 -23.69
N PRO A 265 -12.32 28.36 -24.90
CA PRO A 265 -11.77 27.01 -25.11
C PRO A 265 -10.40 26.84 -24.45
N GLU A 266 -9.56 27.88 -24.51
CA GLU A 266 -8.20 27.89 -24.00
C GLU A 266 -8.00 29.02 -22.99
N VAL A 267 -7.08 28.81 -22.05
CA VAL A 267 -6.71 29.80 -21.03
C VAL A 267 -5.80 30.86 -21.65
N ALA A 268 -6.19 32.12 -21.53
CA ALA A 268 -5.38 33.28 -21.88
C ALA A 268 -4.38 33.57 -20.75
N ILE A 269 -3.21 32.91 -20.81
CA ILE A 269 -2.17 33.00 -19.77
C ILE A 269 -1.52 34.39 -19.69
N ASP A 270 -1.45 35.12 -20.81
CA ASP A 270 -0.71 36.39 -20.89
C ASP A 270 -1.34 37.51 -20.07
N ILE A 271 -2.66 37.46 -19.85
CA ILE A 271 -3.40 38.45 -19.07
C ILE A 271 -3.44 38.12 -17.57
N LEU A 272 -2.93 36.95 -17.18
CA LEU A 272 -2.92 36.51 -15.78
C LEU A 272 -1.66 36.99 -15.05
N PRO A 273 -1.75 37.31 -13.75
CA PRO A 273 -0.58 37.58 -12.92
C PRO A 273 0.42 36.42 -12.95
N PRO A 274 1.75 36.68 -12.89
CA PRO A 274 2.78 35.64 -12.98
C PRO A 274 2.57 34.47 -12.00
N GLU A 275 2.15 34.77 -10.78
CA GLU A 275 1.97 33.81 -9.68
C GLU A 275 0.92 32.74 -9.94
N VAL A 276 -0.10 33.03 -10.77
CA VAL A 276 -1.22 32.11 -11.05
C VAL A 276 -1.14 31.45 -12.42
N LYS A 277 -0.13 31.80 -13.25
CA LYS A 277 -0.03 31.27 -14.63
C LYS A 277 0.06 29.76 -14.67
N ASP A 278 0.93 29.18 -13.84
CA ASP A 278 1.13 27.73 -13.81
C ASP A 278 -0.08 27.01 -13.21
N TYR A 279 -0.66 27.57 -12.14
CA TYR A 279 -1.89 27.05 -11.52
C TYR A 279 -3.09 27.10 -12.47
N ALA A 280 -3.21 28.16 -13.27
CA ALA A 280 -4.28 28.28 -14.26
C ALA A 280 -4.19 27.17 -15.30
N ARG A 281 -2.98 26.78 -15.74
CA ARG A 281 -2.79 25.62 -16.64
C ARG A 281 -3.23 24.32 -15.97
N MET A 282 -2.83 24.09 -14.72
CA MET A 282 -3.18 22.88 -13.96
C MET A 282 -4.71 22.75 -13.74
N LEU A 283 -5.37 23.88 -13.45
CA LEU A 283 -6.80 23.90 -13.16
C LEU A 283 -7.69 23.91 -14.41
N TRP A 284 -7.20 24.38 -15.57
CA TRP A 284 -8.06 24.63 -16.73
C TRP A 284 -8.93 23.43 -17.13
N ASP A 285 -8.34 22.23 -17.15
CA ASP A 285 -9.05 21.00 -17.49
C ASP A 285 -10.00 20.50 -16.40
N LEU A 286 -9.80 20.95 -15.15
CA LEU A 286 -10.64 20.59 -14.01
C LEU A 286 -11.89 21.47 -13.91
N ILE A 287 -11.92 22.59 -14.64
CA ILE A 287 -13.04 23.53 -14.72
C ILE A 287 -14.00 23.04 -15.82
N ASP A 288 -14.68 21.93 -15.52
CA ASP A 288 -15.63 21.25 -16.40
C ASP A 288 -17.09 21.45 -15.96
N GLY A 289 -17.33 22.25 -14.90
CA GLY A 289 -18.64 22.44 -14.29
C GLY A 289 -19.12 21.26 -13.45
N GLY A 290 -18.27 20.26 -13.21
CA GLY A 290 -18.58 19.08 -12.39
C GLY A 290 -17.72 18.97 -11.13
N THR A 291 -16.74 19.87 -10.92
CA THR A 291 -15.95 19.96 -9.67
C THR A 291 -16.34 21.18 -8.84
N PRO A 292 -16.80 20.99 -7.59
CA PRO A 292 -16.88 22.05 -6.60
C PRO A 292 -15.50 22.65 -6.31
N CYS A 293 -15.45 23.97 -6.06
CA CYS A 293 -14.17 24.67 -5.80
C CYS A 293 -13.34 24.03 -4.71
N ARG A 294 -13.97 23.67 -3.58
CA ARG A 294 -13.33 23.01 -2.41
C ARG A 294 -12.70 21.64 -2.69
N GLN A 295 -12.93 21.05 -3.86
CA GLN A 295 -12.41 19.73 -4.25
C GLN A 295 -11.33 19.81 -5.31
N LEU A 296 -11.13 20.97 -5.92
CA LEU A 296 -10.15 21.13 -6.99
C LEU A 296 -8.73 20.81 -6.51
N TRP A 297 -8.39 21.12 -5.25
CA TRP A 297 -7.07 20.83 -4.67
C TRP A 297 -6.75 19.33 -4.68
N GLN A 298 -7.76 18.47 -4.46
CA GLN A 298 -7.63 17.01 -4.47
C GLN A 298 -7.26 16.46 -5.86
N LEU A 299 -7.54 17.24 -6.91
CA LEU A 299 -7.31 16.87 -8.31
C LEU A 299 -6.11 17.61 -8.93
N ALA A 300 -5.82 18.83 -8.47
CA ALA A 300 -4.85 19.75 -9.08
C ALA A 300 -3.44 19.70 -8.47
N ASN A 301 -3.24 18.96 -7.38
CA ASN A 301 -1.98 18.88 -6.63
C ASN A 301 -1.44 20.24 -6.14
N ILE A 302 -2.34 21.20 -5.88
CA ILE A 302 -2.03 22.53 -5.32
C ILE A 302 -2.98 22.79 -4.15
N ASP A 303 -2.58 23.65 -3.20
CA ASP A 303 -3.39 23.97 -2.03
C ASP A 303 -4.60 24.86 -2.35
N ASP A 304 -5.61 24.86 -1.49
CA ASP A 304 -6.83 25.64 -1.66
C ASP A 304 -6.57 27.13 -1.86
N CYS A 305 -5.60 27.74 -1.16
CA CYS A 305 -5.31 29.17 -1.36
C CYS A 305 -4.90 29.45 -2.81
N ALA A 306 -4.03 28.62 -3.40
CA ALA A 306 -3.65 28.73 -4.80
C ALA A 306 -4.82 28.47 -5.75
N VAL A 307 -5.69 27.51 -5.43
CA VAL A 307 -6.92 27.24 -6.19
C VAL A 307 -7.80 28.49 -6.24
N TYR A 308 -8.20 29.02 -5.09
CA TYR A 308 -9.13 30.14 -5.02
C TYR A 308 -8.52 31.44 -5.56
N GLN A 309 -7.23 31.68 -5.36
CA GLN A 309 -6.53 32.83 -5.95
C GLN A 309 -6.59 32.77 -7.49
N THR A 310 -6.35 31.58 -8.06
CA THR A 310 -6.39 31.37 -9.50
C THR A 310 -7.81 31.50 -10.05
N LEU A 311 -8.80 30.91 -9.39
CA LEU A 311 -10.21 31.05 -9.78
C LEU A 311 -10.67 32.51 -9.75
N ALA A 312 -10.29 33.27 -8.72
CA ALA A 312 -10.63 34.69 -8.62
C ALA A 312 -10.11 35.49 -9.82
N GLU A 313 -8.86 35.26 -10.25
CA GLU A 313 -8.30 35.93 -11.42
C GLU A 313 -8.93 35.45 -12.74
N LEU A 314 -9.27 34.16 -12.86
CA LEU A 314 -9.98 33.62 -14.03
C LEU A 314 -11.41 34.19 -14.16
N VAL A 315 -12.13 34.38 -13.04
CA VAL A 315 -13.44 35.03 -13.00
C VAL A 315 -13.32 36.51 -13.36
N LYS A 316 -12.37 37.22 -12.75
CA LYS A 316 -12.10 38.64 -12.99
C LYS A 316 -11.75 38.93 -14.45
N THR A 317 -10.98 38.05 -15.09
CA THR A 317 -10.63 38.13 -16.51
C THR A 317 -11.70 37.54 -17.45
N LYS A 318 -12.84 37.09 -16.91
CA LYS A 318 -13.99 36.52 -17.64
C LYS A 318 -13.62 35.32 -18.51
N GLN A 319 -12.67 34.51 -18.05
CA GLN A 319 -12.28 33.27 -18.73
C GLN A 319 -13.14 32.09 -18.30
N ILE A 320 -13.68 32.15 -17.08
CA ILE A 320 -14.63 31.18 -16.52
C ILE A 320 -15.85 31.91 -15.99
N ALA A 321 -16.96 31.19 -15.87
CA ALA A 321 -18.19 31.69 -15.26
C ALA A 321 -18.73 30.66 -14.27
N PRO A 322 -19.40 31.08 -13.19
CA PRO A 322 -20.15 30.16 -12.35
C PRO A 322 -21.10 29.35 -13.24
N LYS A 323 -21.13 28.04 -13.03
CA LYS A 323 -22.15 27.20 -13.64
C LYS A 323 -23.47 27.63 -13.02
N VAL A 324 -24.38 28.14 -13.85
CA VAL A 324 -25.76 28.30 -13.43
C VAL A 324 -26.27 26.90 -13.20
N GLU A 325 -26.42 26.54 -11.93
CA GLU A 325 -26.98 25.25 -11.58
C GLU A 325 -28.40 25.21 -12.12
N ASP A 326 -28.63 24.29 -13.05
CA ASP A 326 -29.97 23.76 -13.28
C ASP A 326 -30.32 22.96 -12.03
N TYR A 327 -30.56 23.66 -10.91
CA TYR A 327 -31.14 23.10 -9.71
C TYR A 327 -32.54 22.66 -10.10
N VAL A 328 -32.60 21.47 -10.64
CA VAL A 328 -33.79 20.68 -10.48
C VAL A 328 -33.78 20.33 -8.99
N THR A 329 -34.38 21.18 -8.17
CA THR A 329 -34.81 20.75 -6.85
C THR A 329 -35.49 19.40 -7.07
N PRO A 330 -35.11 18.33 -6.36
CA PRO A 330 -35.86 17.09 -6.41
C PRO A 330 -37.23 17.42 -5.81
N ASN A 331 -38.15 17.88 -6.67
CA ASN A 331 -39.55 18.04 -6.35
C ASN A 331 -40.09 16.61 -6.26
N GLY A 332 -39.90 15.98 -5.09
CA GLY A 332 -40.40 14.66 -4.75
C GLY A 332 -39.33 13.56 -4.71
N ALA A 333 -39.66 12.51 -3.96
CA ALA A 333 -38.96 11.24 -3.92
C ALA A 333 -39.06 10.56 -5.30
N GLY A 334 -38.12 10.88 -6.20
CA GLY A 334 -38.03 10.19 -7.48
C GLY A 334 -37.83 8.69 -7.28
N PRO A 335 -38.34 7.84 -8.19
CA PRO A 335 -38.14 6.39 -8.08
C PRO A 335 -36.65 6.06 -8.17
N LEU A 336 -36.25 5.05 -7.39
CA LEU A 336 -34.96 4.38 -7.56
C LEU A 336 -35.12 3.39 -8.70
N ASN A 337 -34.32 3.52 -9.75
CA ASN A 337 -34.37 2.63 -10.91
C ASN A 337 -33.08 1.83 -11.01
N ALA A 338 -33.20 0.52 -11.20
CA ALA A 338 -32.04 -0.29 -11.54
C ALA A 338 -31.39 0.22 -12.82
N LEU A 339 -30.09 0.52 -12.77
CA LEU A 339 -29.36 0.95 -13.95
C LEU A 339 -29.01 -0.27 -14.81
N ALA A 340 -29.32 -0.20 -16.10
CA ALA A 340 -29.03 -1.28 -17.05
C ALA A 340 -27.52 -1.46 -17.25
N MET A 341 -27.06 -2.72 -17.24
CA MET A 341 -25.65 -3.08 -17.44
C MET A 341 -25.41 -3.56 -18.86
N SER A 342 -24.28 -3.15 -19.46
CA SER A 342 -23.96 -3.51 -20.84
C SER A 342 -22.75 -4.44 -20.95
N VAL A 343 -22.92 -5.69 -20.49
CA VAL A 343 -21.83 -6.71 -20.49
C VAL A 343 -21.36 -7.15 -21.88
N GLN A 344 -22.15 -6.88 -22.92
CA GLN A 344 -21.81 -7.23 -24.30
C GLN A 344 -21.20 -6.06 -25.08
N THR A 345 -21.20 -4.85 -24.51
CA THR A 345 -20.68 -3.67 -25.19
C THR A 345 -19.20 -3.84 -25.46
N ARG A 346 -18.82 -3.72 -26.73
CA ARG A 346 -17.42 -3.61 -27.13
C ARG A 346 -16.96 -2.19 -26.86
N LEU A 347 -15.81 -2.11 -26.20
CA LEU A 347 -15.17 -0.85 -25.90
C LEU A 347 -13.90 -0.72 -26.72
N ALA A 348 -13.67 0.48 -27.22
CA ALA A 348 -12.45 0.90 -27.90
C ALA A 348 -11.80 2.05 -27.14
N PRO A 349 -10.46 2.19 -27.20
CA PRO A 349 -9.79 3.40 -26.77
C PRO A 349 -10.44 4.65 -27.39
N TRP A 350 -10.55 5.69 -26.59
CA TRP A 350 -11.19 6.97 -26.89
C TRP A 350 -12.71 6.96 -27.02
N ASP A 351 -13.38 5.85 -26.67
CA ASP A 351 -14.82 5.85 -26.48
C ASP A 351 -15.22 6.93 -25.46
N SER A 352 -16.21 7.76 -25.84
CA SER A 352 -16.80 8.73 -24.93
C SER A 352 -17.57 8.01 -23.83
N ILE A 353 -17.27 8.38 -22.60
CA ILE A 353 -17.86 7.80 -21.41
C ILE A 353 -18.29 8.91 -20.45
N THR A 354 -19.32 8.62 -19.68
CA THR A 354 -19.90 9.54 -18.70
C THR A 354 -19.92 8.87 -17.35
N THR A 355 -19.72 9.62 -16.27
CA THR A 355 -19.97 9.14 -14.91
C THR A 355 -21.00 10.03 -14.25
N VAL A 356 -21.80 9.44 -13.38
CA VAL A 356 -22.66 10.16 -12.44
C VAL A 356 -22.23 9.76 -11.05
N TYR A 357 -21.85 10.75 -10.24
CA TYR A 357 -21.40 10.54 -8.87
C TYR A 357 -22.07 11.53 -7.92
N ARG A 358 -22.07 11.20 -6.64
CA ARG A 358 -22.58 12.03 -5.56
C ARG A 358 -21.40 12.61 -4.80
N ASP A 359 -21.40 13.93 -4.67
CA ASP A 359 -20.43 14.61 -3.84
C ASP A 359 -20.85 14.58 -2.36
N ALA A 360 -20.07 13.89 -1.53
CA ALA A 360 -20.23 13.85 -0.07
C ALA A 360 -20.13 15.22 0.60
N SER A 361 -19.37 16.13 -0.01
CA SER A 361 -18.99 17.41 0.56
C SER A 361 -20.10 18.45 0.40
N SER A 362 -20.91 18.33 -0.65
CA SER A 362 -22.07 19.18 -0.91
C SER A 362 -23.16 18.93 0.14
N PRO A 363 -23.77 19.98 0.74
CA PRO A 363 -24.83 19.86 1.74
C PRO A 363 -26.03 19.01 1.29
N ASN A 364 -26.33 19.02 -0.01
CA ASN A 364 -27.43 18.29 -0.62
C ASN A 364 -26.98 17.00 -1.32
N ALA A 365 -25.68 16.71 -1.26
CA ALA A 365 -25.03 15.63 -2.01
C ALA A 365 -25.50 15.58 -3.47
N ASN A 366 -25.35 16.71 -4.17
CA ASN A 366 -25.81 16.87 -5.54
C ASN A 366 -25.17 15.80 -6.45
N ALA A 367 -25.96 15.33 -7.42
CA ALA A 367 -25.44 14.45 -8.45
C ALA A 367 -24.64 15.30 -9.43
N LEU A 368 -23.39 14.90 -9.66
CA LEU A 368 -22.48 15.55 -10.57
C LEU A 368 -22.24 14.61 -11.75
N VAL A 369 -22.26 15.19 -12.95
CA VAL A 369 -22.03 14.47 -14.20
C VAL A 369 -20.69 14.90 -14.74
N ARG A 370 -19.84 13.93 -15.12
CA ARG A 370 -18.60 14.20 -15.84
C ARG A 370 -18.49 13.34 -17.06
N GLN A 371 -17.83 13.90 -18.06
CA GLN A 371 -17.53 13.22 -19.31
C GLN A 371 -16.02 13.08 -19.47
N GLY A 372 -15.63 12.05 -20.19
CA GLY A 372 -14.25 11.82 -20.57
C GLY A 372 -14.19 10.70 -21.59
N ALA A 373 -13.03 10.09 -21.68
CA ALA A 373 -12.73 9.03 -22.60
C ALA A 373 -12.20 7.81 -21.85
N LEU A 374 -12.61 6.64 -22.32
CA LEU A 374 -11.93 5.40 -22.04
C LEU A 374 -10.57 5.43 -22.74
N LEU A 375 -9.50 5.03 -22.07
CA LEU A 375 -8.17 5.00 -22.67
C LEU A 375 -7.78 3.59 -23.14
N GLY A 376 -8.30 2.55 -22.49
CA GLY A 376 -8.06 1.15 -22.85
C GLY A 376 -7.95 0.25 -21.61
N ALA A 377 -7.50 -0.98 -21.82
CA ALA A 377 -7.15 -1.91 -20.75
C ALA A 377 -5.86 -1.48 -20.05
N LEU A 378 -5.79 -1.73 -18.74
CA LEU A 378 -4.61 -1.45 -17.92
C LEU A 378 -3.43 -2.36 -18.30
N ARG A 379 -3.71 -3.61 -18.70
CA ARG A 379 -2.71 -4.61 -19.08
C ARG A 379 -3.20 -5.45 -20.24
N GLU A 380 -2.26 -5.97 -21.02
CA GLU A 380 -2.58 -6.98 -22.02
C GLU A 380 -3.14 -8.23 -21.35
N GLY A 381 -4.25 -8.76 -21.88
CA GLY A 381 -4.92 -9.94 -21.34
C GLY A 381 -5.74 -9.72 -20.06
N ASP A 382 -5.79 -8.49 -19.53
CA ASP A 382 -6.65 -8.12 -18.42
C ASP A 382 -7.79 -7.21 -18.90
N PRO A 383 -8.91 -7.78 -19.37
CA PRO A 383 -10.04 -6.99 -19.86
C PRO A 383 -10.87 -6.35 -18.73
N TRP A 384 -10.53 -6.62 -17.46
CA TRP A 384 -11.34 -6.22 -16.31
C TRP A 384 -10.95 -4.86 -15.79
N HIS A 385 -9.65 -4.56 -15.74
CA HIS A 385 -9.15 -3.27 -15.28
C HIS A 385 -8.95 -2.36 -16.48
N LEU A 386 -9.76 -1.31 -16.57
CA LEU A 386 -9.70 -0.33 -17.63
C LEU A 386 -9.24 1.01 -17.07
N ILE A 387 -8.68 1.84 -17.95
CA ILE A 387 -8.23 3.19 -17.64
C ILE A 387 -9.16 4.20 -18.30
N HIS A 388 -9.52 5.25 -17.57
CA HIS A 388 -10.19 6.43 -18.10
C HIS A 388 -9.48 7.72 -17.66
N ASN A 389 -9.83 8.83 -18.30
CA ASN A 389 -9.36 10.17 -17.95
C ASN A 389 -10.40 11.03 -17.22
N ILE A 390 -11.58 10.48 -16.89
CA ILE A 390 -12.55 11.21 -16.05
C ILE A 390 -11.94 11.45 -14.67
N ARG A 391 -11.63 12.71 -14.35
CA ARG A 391 -10.98 13.09 -13.09
C ARG A 391 -12.01 13.10 -11.95
N LEU A 392 -11.87 12.15 -11.03
CA LEU A 392 -12.75 11.96 -9.90
C LEU A 392 -11.95 12.00 -8.59
N ILE A 393 -12.60 12.48 -7.54
CA ILE A 393 -12.05 12.50 -6.18
C ILE A 393 -12.09 11.07 -5.59
N PRO A 394 -11.25 10.75 -4.60
CA PRO A 394 -11.23 9.42 -3.97
C PRO A 394 -12.61 8.93 -3.50
N GLU A 395 -13.44 9.82 -2.95
CA GLU A 395 -14.79 9.54 -2.44
C GLU A 395 -15.79 9.19 -3.55
N SER A 396 -15.41 9.33 -4.82
CA SER A 396 -16.20 8.87 -5.98
C SER A 396 -16.02 7.39 -6.30
N ALA A 397 -15.15 6.67 -5.58
CA ALA A 397 -14.99 5.23 -5.76
C ALA A 397 -16.36 4.52 -5.63
N GLY A 398 -16.67 3.62 -6.56
CA GLY A 398 -17.97 2.95 -6.65
C GLY A 398 -18.98 3.63 -7.58
N SER A 399 -18.70 4.81 -8.13
CA SER A 399 -19.59 5.46 -9.10
C SER A 399 -19.68 4.69 -10.42
N PRO A 400 -20.86 4.61 -11.05
CA PRO A 400 -21.04 3.95 -12.34
C PRO A 400 -20.41 4.76 -13.48
N ILE A 401 -19.70 4.07 -14.38
CA ILE A 401 -19.25 4.59 -15.66
C ILE A 401 -20.22 4.11 -16.74
N LEU A 402 -20.74 5.05 -17.52
CA LEU A 402 -21.75 4.84 -18.53
C LEU A 402 -21.23 5.08 -19.95
N LYS A 403 -21.75 4.30 -20.89
CA LYS A 403 -21.67 4.51 -22.34
C LYS A 403 -23.06 4.28 -22.92
N ASP A 404 -23.53 5.20 -23.75
CA ASP A 404 -24.86 5.13 -24.37
C ASP A 404 -26.00 4.92 -23.36
N GLY A 405 -25.88 5.54 -22.17
CA GLY A 405 -26.87 5.48 -21.09
C GLY A 405 -26.87 4.18 -20.28
N GLN A 406 -25.97 3.24 -20.57
CA GLN A 406 -25.84 1.96 -19.86
C GLN A 406 -24.54 1.89 -19.08
N VAL A 407 -24.56 1.18 -17.94
CA VAL A 407 -23.37 1.00 -17.12
C VAL A 407 -22.43 -0.01 -17.76
N ILE A 408 -21.22 0.44 -18.07
CA ILE A 408 -20.13 -0.37 -18.64
C ILE A 408 -19.06 -0.70 -17.60
N GLY A 409 -19.01 0.01 -16.48
CA GLY A 409 -18.14 -0.35 -15.38
C GLY A 409 -18.30 0.56 -14.18
N MET A 410 -17.34 0.49 -13.28
CA MET A 410 -17.41 1.17 -11.99
C MET A 410 -16.07 1.81 -11.68
N HIS A 411 -16.08 3.08 -11.32
CA HIS A 411 -14.88 3.81 -10.95
C HIS A 411 -14.26 3.22 -9.69
N CYS A 412 -12.96 2.97 -9.69
CA CYS A 412 -12.24 2.40 -8.55
C CYS A 412 -11.42 3.45 -7.80
N GLY A 413 -10.70 4.31 -8.52
CA GLY A 413 -9.85 5.35 -7.92
C GLY A 413 -8.68 5.74 -8.81
N LYS A 414 -7.84 6.63 -8.29
CA LYS A 414 -6.68 7.19 -9.01
C LYS A 414 -5.57 6.15 -9.15
N LEU A 415 -4.98 6.07 -10.34
CA LEU A 415 -3.76 5.31 -10.57
C LEU A 415 -2.56 6.10 -10.03
N PRO A 416 -1.68 5.49 -9.21
CA PRO A 416 -0.48 6.16 -8.75
C PRO A 416 0.43 6.47 -9.96
N PRO A 417 0.85 7.73 -10.14
CA PRO A 417 1.84 8.06 -11.15
C PRO A 417 3.15 7.35 -10.84
N ASP A 418 3.95 7.10 -11.86
CA ASP A 418 5.33 6.66 -11.66
C ASP A 418 6.17 7.77 -10.97
N GLU A 419 7.17 7.37 -10.17
CA GLU A 419 8.03 8.28 -9.38
C GLU A 419 8.64 9.41 -10.23
N PHE A 420 8.99 9.10 -11.47
CA PHE A 420 9.63 10.03 -12.39
C PHE A 420 8.62 10.86 -13.22
N ASN A 421 7.32 10.60 -13.08
CA ASN A 421 6.24 11.21 -13.87
C ASN A 421 5.13 11.83 -13.02
N GLN A 422 5.50 12.53 -11.93
CA GLN A 422 4.53 13.29 -11.13
C GLN A 422 3.79 14.39 -11.93
N ASN A 423 4.30 14.74 -13.12
CA ASN A 423 3.76 15.75 -14.04
C ASN A 423 2.95 15.19 -15.22
N LEU A 424 2.51 13.92 -15.19
CA LEU A 424 1.59 13.43 -16.24
C LEU A 424 0.32 14.29 -16.26
N GLU A 425 0.10 14.98 -17.38
CA GLU A 425 -1.12 15.76 -17.64
C GLU A 425 -2.34 14.85 -17.53
N GLY A 426 -3.12 15.03 -16.47
CA GLY A 426 -4.31 14.24 -16.18
C GLY A 426 -4.05 13.05 -15.27
N SER A 427 -4.69 13.04 -14.10
CA SER A 427 -4.73 11.86 -13.25
C SER A 427 -5.42 10.73 -14.00
N LEU A 428 -4.66 9.69 -14.37
CA LEU A 428 -5.21 8.46 -14.89
C LEU A 428 -6.01 7.77 -13.78
N GLN A 429 -7.18 7.25 -14.13
CA GLN A 429 -8.14 6.71 -13.17
C GLN A 429 -8.53 5.30 -13.61
N ALA A 430 -8.67 4.41 -12.63
CA ALA A 430 -9.05 3.04 -12.85
C ALA A 430 -10.57 2.87 -12.79
N MET A 431 -11.10 2.02 -13.66
CA MET A 431 -12.43 1.47 -13.53
C MET A 431 -12.38 -0.05 -13.68
N LEU A 432 -13.34 -0.72 -13.07
CA LEU A 432 -13.56 -2.15 -13.19
C LEU A 432 -14.71 -2.42 -14.16
N TRP A 433 -14.50 -3.35 -15.09
CA TRP A 433 -15.50 -3.79 -16.06
C TRP A 433 -16.73 -4.38 -15.36
N VAL A 434 -17.92 -4.03 -15.87
CA VAL A 434 -19.22 -4.33 -15.23
C VAL A 434 -19.48 -5.83 -15.05
N ASP A 435 -18.87 -6.69 -15.85
CA ASP A 435 -19.03 -8.14 -15.72
C ASP A 435 -18.49 -8.67 -14.37
N SER A 436 -17.63 -7.91 -13.68
CA SER A 436 -17.24 -8.19 -12.28
C SER A 436 -18.43 -8.15 -11.33
N VAL A 437 -19.38 -7.23 -11.52
CA VAL A 437 -20.62 -7.16 -10.74
C VAL A 437 -21.52 -8.36 -11.04
N VAL A 438 -21.54 -8.80 -12.30
CA VAL A 438 -22.26 -10.02 -12.72
C VAL A 438 -21.67 -11.27 -12.08
N GLU A 439 -20.35 -11.38 -11.98
CA GLU A 439 -19.69 -12.47 -11.25
C GLU A 439 -20.04 -12.48 -9.75
N CYS A 440 -20.11 -11.30 -9.10
CA CYS A 440 -20.63 -11.21 -7.73
C CYS A 440 -22.04 -11.81 -7.65
N LEU A 441 -22.97 -11.36 -8.50
CA LEU A 441 -24.36 -11.84 -8.51
C LEU A 441 -24.46 -13.36 -8.74
N LYS A 442 -23.72 -13.91 -9.72
CA LYS A 442 -23.66 -15.36 -9.97
C LYS A 442 -23.19 -16.12 -8.73
N SER A 443 -22.11 -15.65 -8.09
CA SER A 443 -21.57 -16.28 -6.88
C SER A 443 -22.54 -16.22 -5.69
N GLY A 444 -23.37 -15.18 -5.63
CA GLY A 444 -24.43 -15.01 -4.63
C GLY A 444 -25.75 -15.73 -4.96
N GLY A 445 -25.80 -16.53 -6.04
CA GLY A 445 -26.99 -17.29 -6.44
C GLY A 445 -28.06 -16.47 -7.20
N GLU A 446 -27.78 -15.24 -7.59
CA GLU A 446 -28.73 -14.28 -8.18
C GLU A 446 -28.87 -14.45 -9.71
N ASN A 447 -28.97 -15.69 -10.20
CA ASN A 447 -28.96 -15.97 -11.65
C ASN A 447 -30.12 -15.34 -12.42
N GLN A 448 -31.30 -15.22 -11.80
CA GLN A 448 -32.46 -14.56 -12.41
C GLN A 448 -32.21 -13.06 -12.61
N LEU A 449 -31.60 -12.41 -11.61
CA LEU A 449 -31.25 -11.00 -11.70
C LEU A 449 -30.15 -10.77 -12.76
N VAL A 450 -29.17 -11.67 -12.83
CA VAL A 450 -28.16 -11.65 -13.90
C VAL A 450 -28.81 -11.70 -15.27
N GLN A 451 -29.79 -12.60 -15.49
CA GLN A 451 -30.53 -12.65 -16.74
C GLN A 451 -31.27 -11.32 -17.00
N LYS A 452 -32.03 -10.81 -16.03
CA LYS A 452 -32.76 -9.52 -16.14
C LYS A 452 -31.84 -8.35 -16.51
N LEU A 453 -30.64 -8.27 -15.93
CA LEU A 453 -29.71 -7.15 -16.12
C LEU A 453 -28.83 -7.28 -17.36
N THR A 454 -28.71 -8.48 -17.94
CA THR A 454 -27.87 -8.74 -19.13
C THR A 454 -28.67 -8.96 -20.42
N LEU A 455 -29.99 -9.20 -20.31
CA LEU A 455 -30.89 -9.35 -21.44
C LEU A 455 -31.29 -7.98 -22.00
N ILE A 456 -30.59 -7.56 -23.06
CA ILE A 456 -31.06 -6.57 -24.03
C ILE A 456 -31.37 -7.38 -25.29
N ASP A 457 -32.64 -7.67 -25.60
CA ASP A 457 -33.24 -8.16 -26.88
C ASP A 457 -32.40 -9.03 -27.86
N ALA A 458 -31.31 -9.62 -27.41
CA ALA A 458 -30.43 -10.46 -28.17
C ALA A 458 -31.05 -11.87 -28.13
N PRO A 459 -31.27 -12.52 -29.30
CA PRO A 459 -31.84 -13.84 -29.35
C PRO A 459 -31.04 -14.76 -28.43
N VAL A 460 -31.75 -15.44 -27.52
CA VAL A 460 -31.18 -16.35 -26.53
C VAL A 460 -30.24 -17.30 -27.28
N PRO A 461 -28.92 -17.28 -27.00
CA PRO A 461 -28.00 -18.15 -27.69
C PRO A 461 -28.39 -19.61 -27.42
N ASP A 462 -28.44 -20.41 -28.48
CA ASP A 462 -28.72 -21.83 -28.41
C ASP A 462 -27.60 -22.53 -27.63
N PHE A 463 -27.83 -22.79 -26.34
CA PHE A 463 -26.88 -23.40 -25.41
C PHE A 463 -26.49 -24.84 -25.80
N THR A 464 -27.09 -25.42 -26.84
CA THR A 464 -26.69 -26.73 -27.37
C THR A 464 -25.44 -26.67 -28.26
N LYS A 465 -25.02 -25.47 -28.71
CA LYS A 465 -23.81 -25.30 -29.52
C LYS A 465 -22.65 -24.76 -28.69
N LYS A 466 -21.59 -25.58 -28.55
CA LYS A 466 -20.27 -25.15 -28.05
C LYS A 466 -19.60 -24.23 -29.07
N GLU A 467 -20.10 -23.01 -29.24
CA GLU A 467 -19.34 -21.98 -29.94
C GLU A 467 -18.34 -21.35 -28.95
N LYS A 468 -17.06 -21.28 -29.36
CA LYS A 468 -16.06 -20.48 -28.64
C LYS A 468 -16.58 -19.03 -28.59
N PRO A 469 -16.61 -18.35 -27.42
CA PRO A 469 -17.07 -16.97 -27.34
C PRO A 469 -16.09 -16.06 -28.09
N THR A 470 -16.33 -15.84 -29.39
CA THR A 470 -15.43 -15.12 -30.30
C THR A 470 -15.58 -13.61 -30.27
N GLY A 471 -16.11 -13.04 -29.19
CA GLY A 471 -16.09 -11.59 -29.02
C GLY A 471 -16.72 -11.13 -27.71
N GLY A 472 -16.13 -11.50 -26.58
CA GLY A 472 -16.55 -10.97 -25.27
C GLY A 472 -16.47 -9.44 -25.24
N GLY A 473 -17.43 -8.80 -24.56
CA GLY A 473 -17.46 -7.35 -24.34
C GLY A 473 -16.23 -6.84 -23.55
N GLY A 474 -16.21 -5.54 -23.30
CA GLY A 474 -15.09 -4.83 -22.66
C GLY A 474 -14.07 -4.30 -23.68
N CYS A 475 -12.91 -3.87 -23.18
CA CYS A 475 -11.81 -3.36 -23.99
C CYS A 475 -10.62 -4.32 -23.91
N ARG A 476 -10.10 -4.75 -25.06
CA ARG A 476 -8.89 -5.60 -25.14
C ARG A 476 -7.65 -4.83 -25.53
N GLU A 477 -7.82 -3.65 -26.11
CA GLU A 477 -6.72 -2.80 -26.51
C GLU A 477 -6.14 -2.12 -25.27
N VAL A 478 -4.82 -2.27 -25.09
CA VAL A 478 -4.11 -1.64 -23.98
C VAL A 478 -4.12 -0.13 -24.14
N ALA A 479 -4.31 0.59 -23.03
CA ALA A 479 -4.35 2.03 -23.04
C ALA A 479 -3.05 2.64 -23.60
N ARG A 480 -3.20 3.56 -24.56
CA ARG A 480 -2.09 4.31 -25.13
C ARG A 480 -1.87 5.56 -24.30
N VAL A 481 -0.83 5.55 -23.48
CA VAL A 481 -0.42 6.72 -22.68
C VAL A 481 0.78 7.37 -23.34
N ASP A 482 0.69 8.67 -23.58
CA ASP A 482 1.80 9.46 -24.13
C ASP A 482 2.90 9.63 -23.08
N CYS A 483 4.13 9.36 -23.50
CA CYS A 483 5.27 9.47 -22.60
C CYS A 483 5.66 10.94 -22.39
N PRO A 484 5.72 11.44 -21.14
CA PRO A 484 6.10 12.83 -20.88
C PRO A 484 7.56 13.13 -21.24
N ARG A 485 8.42 12.09 -21.29
CA ARG A 485 9.85 12.25 -21.63
C ARG A 485 10.10 12.41 -23.12
N CYS A 486 9.35 11.73 -23.99
CA CYS A 486 9.64 11.70 -25.42
C CYS A 486 8.43 11.95 -26.33
N GLY A 487 7.24 12.19 -25.77
CA GLY A 487 6.00 12.48 -26.50
C GLY A 487 5.45 11.35 -27.35
N ARG A 488 5.99 10.12 -27.25
CA ARG A 488 5.51 8.96 -28.02
C ARG A 488 4.58 8.10 -27.17
N SER A 489 3.50 7.61 -27.78
CA SER A 489 2.54 6.69 -27.14
C SER A 489 3.14 5.31 -26.91
N SER A 490 2.84 4.74 -25.74
CA SER A 490 3.08 3.32 -25.45
C SER A 490 2.13 2.44 -26.27
N LEU A 491 2.63 1.35 -26.86
CA LEU A 491 1.86 0.51 -27.81
C LEU A 491 1.60 -0.93 -27.34
N ASP A 492 2.37 -1.49 -26.38
CA ASP A 492 2.20 -2.90 -25.94
C ASP A 492 1.81 -2.98 -24.46
N GLU A 493 2.36 -2.11 -23.60
CA GLU A 493 2.01 -2.01 -22.19
C GLU A 493 1.88 -0.55 -21.78
N ALA A 494 0.76 -0.15 -21.16
CA ALA A 494 0.55 1.20 -20.61
C ALA A 494 1.59 1.58 -19.50
N ARG A 495 2.45 0.64 -19.14
CA ARG A 495 3.44 0.74 -18.07
C ARG A 495 4.75 1.37 -18.51
N PHE A 496 5.17 1.18 -19.76
CA PHE A 496 6.48 1.63 -20.22
C PHE A 496 6.40 2.28 -21.60
N CYS A 497 7.10 3.40 -21.76
CA CYS A 497 7.32 3.99 -23.07
C CYS A 497 8.29 3.11 -23.86
N LYS A 498 7.82 2.51 -24.96
CA LYS A 498 8.68 1.71 -25.85
C LYS A 498 9.88 2.46 -26.41
N SER A 499 9.76 3.78 -26.57
CA SER A 499 10.79 4.56 -27.26
C SER A 499 11.95 4.97 -26.36
N CYS A 500 11.68 5.30 -25.09
CA CYS A 500 12.73 5.75 -24.17
C CYS A 500 12.86 4.88 -22.90
N GLY A 501 12.04 3.84 -22.77
CA GLY A 501 12.02 2.96 -21.59
C GLY A 501 11.41 3.59 -20.34
N GLN A 502 10.94 4.85 -20.41
CA GLN A 502 10.38 5.54 -19.25
C GLN A 502 9.15 4.80 -18.73
N ARG A 503 9.16 4.46 -17.44
CA ARG A 503 8.00 3.91 -16.76
C ARG A 503 6.93 4.99 -16.65
N LEU A 504 5.70 4.64 -17.00
CA LEU A 504 4.54 5.55 -17.05
C LEU A 504 3.61 5.33 -15.85
N LEU A 505 3.48 4.09 -15.39
CA LEU A 505 2.63 3.67 -14.27
C LEU A 505 3.40 2.80 -13.28
N LYS A 506 3.17 3.00 -11.98
CA LYS A 506 3.69 2.13 -10.93
C LYS A 506 3.05 0.73 -11.01
N ASP A 507 3.75 -0.29 -10.50
CA ASP A 507 3.21 -1.65 -10.46
C ASP A 507 2.06 -1.69 -9.46
N ILE A 508 0.88 -2.02 -9.99
CA ILE A 508 -0.38 -2.02 -9.26
C ILE A 508 -0.57 -3.31 -8.48
N ASP A 509 -0.02 -4.41 -8.96
CA ASP A 509 0.11 -5.60 -8.12
C ASP A 509 1.31 -5.34 -7.21
N PRO A 510 1.13 -5.26 -5.88
CA PRO A 510 2.22 -5.62 -5.01
C PRO A 510 2.42 -7.11 -5.26
N LYS A 511 3.26 -7.45 -6.26
CA LYS A 511 3.86 -8.78 -6.28
C LYS A 511 4.43 -8.92 -4.87
N PRO A 512 4.02 -9.91 -4.06
CA PRO A 512 4.77 -10.20 -2.84
C PRO A 512 6.21 -10.35 -3.33
N SER A 513 7.10 -9.45 -2.89
CA SER A 513 8.45 -9.25 -3.43
C SER A 513 9.02 -10.57 -3.95
N ARG A 514 8.80 -10.83 -5.24
CA ARG A 514 9.32 -11.99 -5.93
C ARG A 514 10.57 -11.44 -6.57
N LYS A 515 11.71 -11.58 -5.88
CA LYS A 515 13.00 -11.29 -6.50
C LYS A 515 13.09 -12.09 -7.80
N THR A 516 13.51 -11.39 -8.83
CA THR A 516 13.37 -11.70 -10.24
C THR A 516 14.31 -12.83 -10.63
N LEU A 517 13.76 -13.99 -11.03
CA LEU A 517 14.52 -15.02 -11.76
C LEU A 517 14.64 -14.57 -13.22
N ALA A 518 15.78 -14.00 -13.60
CA ALA A 518 16.17 -13.85 -15.00
C ALA A 518 16.97 -15.09 -15.42
N GLY A 519 16.28 -16.08 -16.00
CA GLY A 519 16.89 -17.21 -16.68
C GLY A 519 16.83 -17.01 -18.20
N THR A 520 17.96 -16.66 -18.80
CA THR A 520 18.18 -16.64 -20.25
C THR A 520 18.00 -18.06 -20.82
N GLY A 521 17.00 -18.23 -21.68
CA GLY A 521 16.82 -19.45 -22.46
C GLY A 521 17.90 -19.56 -23.54
N VAL A 522 18.84 -20.49 -23.36
CA VAL A 522 19.80 -20.92 -24.38
C VAL A 522 19.06 -21.81 -25.39
N HIS A 523 18.76 -21.27 -26.57
CA HIS A 523 18.41 -22.09 -27.73
C HIS A 523 19.66 -22.79 -28.27
N LYS A 524 19.64 -24.13 -28.25
CA LYS A 524 20.59 -24.99 -28.97
C LYS A 524 20.48 -24.73 -30.48
N ILE A 525 21.56 -24.25 -31.11
CA ILE A 525 21.75 -24.31 -32.57
C ILE A 525 22.79 -25.38 -32.88
N GLN A 526 22.37 -26.35 -33.71
CA GLN A 526 23.20 -27.41 -34.25
C GLN A 526 24.25 -26.86 -35.23
N LYS A 527 25.45 -27.44 -35.14
CA LYS A 527 26.60 -27.26 -36.04
C LYS A 527 26.24 -27.56 -37.51
N LYS A 528 26.81 -26.77 -38.43
CA LYS A 528 27.50 -27.24 -39.66
C LYS A 528 28.45 -26.15 -40.22
N SER A 529 29.67 -26.59 -40.55
CA SER A 529 30.72 -26.11 -41.49
C SER A 529 30.49 -24.81 -42.30
N THR A 530 31.47 -23.95 -42.65
CA THR A 530 32.87 -24.13 -43.16
C THR A 530 33.57 -22.74 -43.19
N PRO A 531 34.91 -22.63 -43.39
CA PRO A 531 35.72 -21.42 -43.12
C PRO A 531 36.23 -20.67 -44.37
N VAL A 532 36.46 -19.35 -44.23
CA VAL A 532 37.40 -18.48 -45.00
C VAL A 532 37.68 -17.28 -44.06
N GLY A 533 38.88 -16.97 -43.56
CA GLY A 533 40.08 -16.42 -44.22
C GLY A 533 40.40 -15.04 -43.61
N LEU A 534 41.46 -14.93 -42.80
CA LEU A 534 42.68 -14.09 -43.00
C LEU A 534 42.41 -12.55 -42.96
N VAL A 535 42.96 -11.70 -42.07
CA VAL A 535 44.28 -11.02 -42.14
C VAL A 535 44.35 -9.90 -41.05
N VAL A 536 45.42 -9.87 -40.21
CA VAL A 536 46.38 -8.76 -39.84
C VAL A 536 45.80 -7.38 -39.43
N ALA A 537 46.28 -6.52 -38.52
CA ALA A 537 47.41 -6.37 -37.58
C ALA A 537 47.14 -5.15 -36.65
N ILE A 538 47.69 -5.20 -35.44
CA ILE A 538 48.60 -4.22 -34.80
C ILE A 538 48.40 -2.72 -35.09
N SER A 539 48.22 -1.91 -34.04
CA SER A 539 49.06 -0.73 -33.75
C SER A 539 48.88 -0.22 -32.33
N LEU A 540 49.98 -0.26 -31.58
CA LEU A 540 50.29 0.56 -30.41
C LEU A 540 50.41 2.04 -30.83
N PHE A 541 50.16 2.97 -29.91
CA PHE A 541 51.16 4.02 -29.59
C PHE A 541 50.88 4.66 -28.22
N ALA A 542 51.94 4.74 -27.43
CA ALA A 542 52.04 5.41 -26.13
C ALA A 542 52.58 6.83 -26.32
N PHE A 543 52.26 7.76 -25.39
CA PHE A 543 53.13 8.91 -25.13
C PHE A 543 53.07 9.36 -23.66
N VAL A 544 54.18 9.95 -23.23
CA VAL A 544 54.78 9.94 -21.87
C VAL A 544 54.72 11.32 -21.20
N ILE A 545 54.50 11.30 -19.87
CA ILE A 545 54.99 12.12 -18.74
C ILE A 545 55.95 13.30 -19.04
N ALA A 546 55.73 14.49 -18.44
CA ALA A 546 56.62 15.11 -17.41
C ALA A 546 56.44 16.65 -17.19
N ALA A 547 56.34 17.02 -15.90
CA ALA A 547 56.92 18.19 -15.16
C ALA A 547 56.60 19.65 -15.62
N GLY A 548 56.53 20.68 -14.76
CA GLY A 548 56.92 20.87 -13.36
C GLY A 548 56.52 22.27 -12.83
N ALA A 549 56.87 22.52 -11.56
CA ALA A 549 56.35 23.49 -10.58
C ALA A 549 56.88 24.95 -10.62
N ILE A 550 56.47 25.76 -9.59
CA ILE A 550 57.11 26.96 -8.91
C ILE A 550 56.26 28.28 -9.02
N VAL A 551 55.92 29.14 -8.02
CA VAL A 551 56.25 29.37 -6.57
C VAL A 551 55.40 30.53 -5.91
N ALA A 552 55.18 30.46 -4.56
CA ALA A 552 55.03 31.48 -3.46
C ALA A 552 53.99 32.65 -3.50
N ALA A 553 53.56 33.32 -2.40
CA ALA A 553 53.52 33.19 -0.91
C ALA A 553 52.84 34.46 -0.29
N VAL A 554 52.49 34.46 1.02
CA VAL A 554 52.34 35.55 2.06
C VAL A 554 51.22 35.14 3.08
N MET A 555 51.47 34.68 4.33
CA MET A 555 51.81 35.34 5.63
C MET A 555 50.69 36.26 6.23
N MET A 556 50.26 36.31 7.51
CA MET A 556 50.49 35.73 8.87
C MET A 556 49.13 35.83 9.65
N SER A 557 48.80 35.21 10.80
CA SER A 557 49.30 35.46 12.18
C SER A 557 48.58 34.63 13.30
N MET A 558 49.36 33.85 14.08
CA MET A 558 49.38 33.45 15.54
C MET A 558 48.13 33.40 16.46
N PRO A 559 48.13 32.77 17.69
CA PRO A 559 49.10 31.86 18.37
C PRO A 559 48.54 30.58 19.12
N GLU A 560 49.49 29.72 19.51
CA GLU A 560 49.59 28.67 20.57
C GLU A 560 48.62 27.47 20.73
N PRO A 561 49.18 26.24 20.84
CA PRO A 561 48.60 25.18 21.66
C PRO A 561 49.52 24.71 22.80
N LEU A 562 48.84 24.31 23.87
CA LEU A 562 49.34 23.64 25.07
C LEU A 562 49.86 22.22 24.78
N THR A 563 50.93 21.89 25.53
CA THR A 563 51.30 20.57 26.06
C THR A 563 51.64 19.43 25.09
N SER A 564 52.91 19.04 25.20
CA SER A 564 53.55 17.85 24.67
C SER A 564 52.81 16.55 24.98
N GLN A 565 52.40 15.84 23.93
CA GLN A 565 52.44 14.38 23.91
C GLN A 565 53.43 13.95 22.83
N THR A 566 54.47 13.26 23.27
CA THR A 566 55.47 12.58 22.45
C THR A 566 54.77 11.51 21.60
N PHE A 567 54.78 11.69 20.29
CA PHE A 567 54.53 10.61 19.34
C PHE A 567 55.77 9.72 19.28
N GLU A 568 55.69 8.52 19.86
CA GLU A 568 56.54 7.42 19.45
C GLU A 568 56.03 6.89 18.11
N VAL A 569 56.88 6.95 17.09
CA VAL A 569 56.70 6.23 15.84
C VAL A 569 56.85 4.75 16.16
N VAL A 570 55.71 4.04 16.25
CA VAL A 570 55.70 2.58 16.34
C VAL A 570 56.07 2.03 14.97
N ASP A 571 57.20 1.32 14.94
CA ASP A 571 57.74 0.56 13.82
C ASP A 571 56.72 -0.51 13.37
N ASP A 572 56.36 -0.53 12.08
CA ASP A 572 55.40 -1.46 11.46
C ASP A 572 55.74 -2.94 11.71
N LYS A 573 56.98 -3.23 12.15
CA LYS A 573 57.42 -4.58 12.52
C LYS A 573 56.96 -5.05 13.90
N GLN A 574 56.51 -4.17 14.80
CA GLN A 574 56.00 -4.60 16.10
C GLN A 574 54.51 -5.01 16.07
N MET A 575 53.71 -4.47 15.14
CA MET A 575 52.31 -4.86 14.98
C MET A 575 52.16 -6.27 14.38
N GLU A 576 53.08 -6.68 13.49
CA GLU A 576 53.16 -8.07 13.01
C GLU A 576 53.60 -9.06 14.11
N SER A 577 54.32 -8.61 15.14
CA SER A 577 54.73 -9.46 16.27
C SER A 577 53.65 -9.60 17.34
N ALA A 578 52.76 -8.61 17.48
CA ALA A 578 51.59 -8.67 18.34
C ALA A 578 50.49 -9.57 17.74
N LEU A 579 50.31 -9.55 16.42
CA LEU A 579 49.40 -10.45 15.70
C LEU A 579 49.91 -11.90 15.60
N LYS A 580 51.23 -12.14 15.70
CA LYS A 580 51.80 -13.50 15.74
C LYS A 580 51.81 -14.15 17.13
N LYS A 581 51.39 -13.44 18.18
CA LYS A 581 51.25 -13.97 19.55
C LYS A 581 49.81 -14.28 19.98
N ALA A 582 48.82 -13.93 19.17
CA ALA A 582 47.51 -14.57 19.24
C ALA A 582 47.65 -15.94 18.55
N GLY A 583 47.73 -17.00 19.35
CA GLY A 583 47.92 -18.36 18.87
C GLY A 583 46.95 -18.67 17.73
N GLY A 584 47.47 -19.30 16.67
CA GLY A 584 46.65 -19.93 15.65
C GLY A 584 45.86 -21.07 16.28
N ASP A 585 44.73 -20.74 16.90
CA ASP A 585 43.72 -21.70 17.26
C ASP A 585 43.19 -22.25 15.94
N ALA A 586 43.56 -23.50 15.65
CA ALA A 586 42.99 -24.27 14.56
C ALA A 586 41.48 -24.05 14.55
N ALA A 587 40.93 -23.62 13.40
CA ALA A 587 39.50 -23.39 13.22
C ALA A 587 38.72 -24.53 13.88
N SER A 588 38.08 -24.21 15.01
CA SER A 588 37.52 -25.22 15.89
C SER A 588 36.29 -25.80 15.21
N ALA A 589 36.43 -27.05 14.76
CA ALA A 589 35.36 -27.78 14.09
C ALA A 589 34.04 -27.69 14.89
N PRO A 590 32.87 -27.75 14.22
CA PRO A 590 31.58 -27.75 14.88
C PRO A 590 31.56 -28.76 16.03
N LYS A 591 31.25 -28.26 17.23
CA LYS A 591 31.22 -29.05 18.46
C LYS A 591 29.81 -29.10 19.02
N ALA A 592 29.54 -30.12 19.83
CA ALA A 592 28.31 -30.15 20.61
C ALA A 592 28.26 -28.93 21.55
N ALA A 593 27.13 -28.23 21.58
CA ALA A 593 26.90 -27.14 22.51
C ALA A 593 26.85 -27.70 23.95
N GLU A 594 27.55 -27.04 24.87
CA GLU A 594 27.52 -27.45 26.29
C GLU A 594 26.15 -27.18 26.93
N ALA A 595 25.46 -26.13 26.47
CA ALA A 595 24.13 -25.73 26.91
C ALA A 595 23.33 -25.10 25.74
N PRO A 596 21.99 -25.21 25.73
CA PRO A 596 21.17 -24.59 24.70
C PRO A 596 21.24 -23.06 24.78
N TRP A 597 21.30 -22.38 23.63
CA TRP A 597 21.17 -20.91 23.58
C TRP A 597 19.72 -20.46 23.52
N VAL A 598 18.86 -21.33 23.02
CA VAL A 598 17.42 -21.09 22.90
C VAL A 598 16.71 -22.35 23.36
N ALA A 599 15.80 -22.20 24.32
CA ALA A 599 14.89 -23.23 24.78
C ALA A 599 13.55 -23.11 24.06
N LEU A 600 12.95 -24.24 23.70
CA LEU A 600 11.60 -24.30 23.11
C LEU A 600 10.66 -24.99 24.10
N THR A 601 9.55 -24.33 24.40
CA THR A 601 8.40 -24.93 25.06
C THR A 601 7.24 -24.97 24.07
N VAL A 602 6.68 -26.14 23.81
CA VAL A 602 5.48 -26.28 22.98
C VAL A 602 4.27 -26.25 23.88
N PHE A 603 3.32 -25.38 23.60
CA PHE A 603 2.03 -25.34 24.30
C PHE A 603 0.96 -25.89 23.38
N GLN A 604 0.07 -26.73 23.93
CA GLN A 604 -1.09 -27.25 23.20
C GLN A 604 -2.37 -26.76 23.87
N LYS A 605 -3.36 -26.47 23.03
CA LYS A 605 -4.71 -26.19 23.48
C LYS A 605 -5.33 -27.49 23.95
N GLU A 606 -5.50 -27.63 25.26
CA GLU A 606 -6.13 -28.79 25.88
C GLU A 606 -7.33 -28.37 26.71
N HIS A 607 -8.29 -29.28 26.83
CA HIS A 607 -9.40 -29.14 27.76
C HIS A 607 -8.96 -29.76 29.10
N PRO A 608 -8.86 -28.99 30.20
CA PRO A 608 -8.38 -29.53 31.46
C PRO A 608 -9.34 -30.59 32.00
N PRO A 609 -8.86 -31.79 32.38
CA PRO A 609 -9.74 -32.89 32.82
C PRO A 609 -10.51 -32.59 34.11
N GLU A 610 -10.11 -31.55 34.85
CA GLU A 610 -10.69 -31.15 36.14
C GLU A 610 -11.83 -30.11 36.00
N ILE A 611 -12.04 -29.55 34.82
CA ILE A 611 -13.01 -28.47 34.59
C ILE A 611 -14.24 -29.02 33.88
N ALA A 612 -15.41 -28.91 34.51
CA ALA A 612 -16.66 -29.44 33.96
C ALA A 612 -17.20 -28.64 32.76
N ASP A 613 -16.73 -27.41 32.56
CA ASP A 613 -17.19 -26.54 31.47
C ASP A 613 -16.54 -26.97 30.14
N PRO A 614 -17.29 -27.50 29.16
CA PRO A 614 -16.76 -27.94 27.87
C PRO A 614 -16.18 -26.81 27.00
N LEU A 615 -16.35 -25.53 27.39
CA LEU A 615 -15.85 -24.36 26.66
C LEU A 615 -14.53 -23.82 27.21
N GLU A 616 -14.09 -24.26 28.39
CA GLU A 616 -12.85 -23.78 29.01
C GLU A 616 -11.64 -24.59 28.50
N PHE A 617 -10.98 -24.07 27.47
CA PHE A 617 -9.69 -24.57 27.03
C PHE A 617 -8.57 -23.73 27.66
N ARG A 618 -7.37 -24.29 27.79
CA ARG A 618 -6.18 -23.56 28.21
C ARG A 618 -4.96 -24.00 27.42
N TRP A 619 -3.94 -23.15 27.39
CA TRP A 619 -2.63 -23.52 26.90
C TRP A 619 -1.87 -24.33 27.93
N VAL A 620 -1.60 -25.61 27.61
CA VAL A 620 -0.87 -26.52 28.49
C VAL A 620 0.51 -26.79 27.89
N ALA A 621 1.55 -26.50 28.67
CA ALA A 621 2.92 -26.81 28.29
C ALA A 621 3.09 -28.32 28.11
N GLN A 622 3.61 -28.71 26.96
CA GLN A 622 3.80 -30.10 26.60
C GLN A 622 5.19 -30.57 27.03
N SER A 623 5.27 -31.82 27.49
CA SER A 623 6.57 -32.45 27.74
C SER A 623 7.41 -32.45 26.47
N ALA A 624 8.72 -32.19 26.61
CA ALA A 624 9.69 -32.35 25.52
C ALA A 624 9.70 -33.76 24.92
N THR A 625 9.16 -34.75 25.63
CA THR A 625 9.05 -36.16 25.19
C THR A 625 7.72 -36.50 24.52
N LYS A 626 6.82 -35.54 24.29
CA LYS A 626 5.53 -35.84 23.63
C LYS A 626 5.80 -36.34 22.20
N PRO A 627 5.44 -37.59 21.86
CA PRO A 627 5.94 -38.22 20.65
C PRO A 627 5.21 -37.81 19.37
N PHE A 628 4.01 -37.23 19.44
CA PHE A 628 3.24 -36.77 18.28
C PHE A 628 2.08 -35.84 18.67
N TYR A 629 1.65 -35.03 17.70
CA TYR A 629 0.43 -34.23 17.75
C TYR A 629 -0.64 -34.84 16.83
N ALA A 630 -1.90 -34.77 17.23
CA ALA A 630 -3.03 -35.27 16.47
C ALA A 630 -3.60 -34.18 15.54
N GLU A 631 -4.33 -34.63 14.52
CA GLU A 631 -5.10 -33.76 13.66
C GLU A 631 -6.09 -32.88 14.46
N GLY A 632 -6.11 -31.59 14.14
CA GLY A 632 -6.95 -30.59 14.82
C GLY A 632 -6.36 -30.06 16.13
N ASP A 633 -5.22 -30.61 16.59
CA ASP A 633 -4.48 -30.00 17.69
C ASP A 633 -4.05 -28.59 17.30
N MET A 634 -4.21 -27.66 18.24
CA MET A 634 -3.71 -26.31 18.11
C MET A 634 -2.55 -26.13 19.07
N ILE A 635 -1.40 -25.72 18.55
CA ILE A 635 -0.17 -25.49 19.33
C ILE A 635 0.35 -24.08 19.14
N TYR A 636 1.12 -23.56 20.09
CA TYR A 636 2.05 -22.47 19.83
C TYR A 636 3.43 -22.83 20.38
N LEU A 637 4.44 -22.19 19.82
CA LEU A 637 5.83 -22.42 20.17
C LEU A 637 6.34 -21.21 20.94
N ASP A 638 6.82 -21.41 22.17
CA ASP A 638 7.46 -20.37 22.98
C ASP A 638 8.96 -20.61 22.99
N PHE A 639 9.71 -19.66 22.43
CA PHE A 639 11.17 -19.71 22.38
C PHE A 639 11.74 -18.72 23.38
N LYS A 640 12.56 -19.22 24.30
CA LYS A 640 13.25 -18.43 25.32
C LYS A 640 14.74 -18.35 25.02
N ALA A 641 15.28 -17.14 24.93
CA ALA A 641 16.72 -16.95 24.79
C ALA A 641 17.42 -17.20 26.13
N GLU A 642 18.39 -18.11 26.16
CA GLU A 642 19.23 -18.41 27.34
C GLU A 642 20.56 -17.64 27.30
N LYS A 643 20.93 -17.13 26.11
CA LYS A 643 22.10 -16.27 25.90
C LYS A 643 21.71 -15.06 25.03
N PRO A 644 22.44 -13.93 25.13
CA PRO A 644 22.24 -12.82 24.21
C PRO A 644 22.51 -13.26 22.77
N ALA A 645 21.53 -13.17 21.89
CA ALA A 645 21.69 -13.57 20.50
C ALA A 645 20.62 -12.98 19.57
N PHE A 646 21.00 -12.78 18.31
CA PHE A 646 20.06 -12.67 17.19
C PHE A 646 19.58 -14.07 16.84
N VAL A 647 18.26 -14.26 16.81
CA VAL A 647 17.64 -15.58 16.59
C VAL A 647 16.93 -15.61 15.24
N TYR A 648 17.19 -16.66 14.47
CA TYR A 648 16.56 -16.94 13.18
C TYR A 648 15.90 -18.31 13.24
N LEU A 649 14.60 -18.38 13.00
CA LEU A 649 13.83 -19.61 12.97
C LEU A 649 13.49 -19.97 11.52
N LEU A 650 14.07 -21.06 11.04
CA LEU A 650 13.82 -21.63 9.74
C LEU A 650 12.85 -22.81 9.88
N TYR A 651 11.91 -22.93 8.96
CA TYR A 651 10.86 -23.94 8.98
C TYR A 651 10.73 -24.61 7.63
N GLN A 652 10.66 -25.93 7.62
CA GLN A 652 10.35 -26.73 6.44
C GLN A 652 9.21 -27.67 6.78
N GLY A 653 8.11 -27.54 6.05
CA GLY A 653 6.92 -28.34 6.27
C GLY A 653 6.87 -29.59 5.41
N SER A 654 6.27 -30.65 5.95
CA SER A 654 6.13 -31.93 5.24
C SER A 654 5.14 -31.89 4.08
N SER A 655 4.24 -30.91 4.08
CA SER A 655 3.26 -30.68 3.02
C SER A 655 3.82 -29.91 1.81
N ASP A 656 5.05 -29.37 1.90
CA ASP A 656 5.69 -28.71 0.77
C ASP A 656 6.37 -29.74 -0.16
N PRO A 657 5.81 -30.00 -1.35
CA PRO A 657 6.37 -30.98 -2.28
C PRO A 657 7.75 -30.58 -2.83
N ALA A 658 8.10 -29.30 -2.76
CA ALA A 658 9.40 -28.80 -3.20
C ALA A 658 10.45 -28.86 -2.07
N GLY A 659 10.05 -29.14 -0.82
CA GLY A 659 10.92 -29.14 0.34
C GLY A 659 11.61 -27.79 0.54
N GLN A 660 10.93 -26.67 0.31
CA GLN A 660 11.50 -25.35 0.54
C GLN A 660 11.37 -24.98 2.02
N ALA A 661 12.48 -24.49 2.58
CA ALA A 661 12.50 -23.88 3.89
C ALA A 661 12.10 -22.40 3.80
N SER A 662 11.41 -21.92 4.82
CA SER A 662 10.99 -20.53 5.00
C SER A 662 11.59 -19.96 6.28
N LEU A 663 11.97 -18.68 6.26
CA LEU A 663 12.32 -17.93 7.48
C LEU A 663 11.02 -17.44 8.12
N ILE A 664 10.70 -17.92 9.32
CA ILE A 664 9.47 -17.57 10.05
C ILE A 664 9.72 -16.64 11.25
N TYR A 665 10.98 -16.45 11.65
CA TYR A 665 11.40 -15.40 12.59
C TYR A 665 12.84 -14.97 12.28
N PRO A 666 13.18 -13.67 12.27
CA PRO A 666 12.27 -12.53 12.46
C PRO A 666 11.34 -12.31 11.25
N VAL A 667 10.11 -11.83 11.48
CA VAL A 667 9.14 -11.54 10.40
C VAL A 667 9.35 -10.16 9.75
N SER A 668 10.09 -9.28 10.42
CA SER A 668 10.38 -7.92 9.98
C SER A 668 11.71 -7.43 10.54
N ALA A 669 12.23 -6.32 10.00
CA ALA A 669 13.44 -5.69 10.53
C ALA A 669 13.27 -5.23 12.00
N VAL A 670 12.04 -4.95 12.42
CA VAL A 670 11.70 -4.56 13.80
C VAL A 670 11.93 -5.73 14.77
N ASN A 671 11.66 -6.96 14.34
CA ASN A 671 11.90 -8.16 15.15
C ASN A 671 13.33 -8.69 15.04
N ASN A 672 14.17 -8.11 14.16
CA ASN A 672 15.57 -8.49 13.97
C ASN A 672 16.48 -7.75 14.97
N THR A 673 16.19 -7.93 16.25
CA THR A 673 16.92 -7.37 17.40
C THR A 673 17.60 -8.49 18.19
N GLU A 674 18.64 -8.15 18.93
CA GLU A 674 19.29 -9.10 19.84
C GLU A 674 18.35 -9.38 21.02
N LEU A 675 18.04 -10.65 21.25
CA LEU A 675 17.24 -11.07 22.40
C LEU A 675 18.14 -11.21 23.62
N LYS A 676 17.72 -10.68 24.77
CA LYS A 676 18.45 -10.81 26.03
C LYS A 676 18.14 -12.16 26.71
N PRO A 677 19.02 -12.66 27.60
CA PRO A 677 18.73 -13.84 28.41
C PRO A 677 17.43 -13.67 29.19
N GLY A 678 16.52 -14.62 29.03
CA GLY A 678 15.18 -14.62 29.63
C GLY A 678 14.09 -13.99 28.77
N GLU A 679 14.40 -13.32 27.66
CA GLU A 679 13.40 -12.82 26.72
C GLU A 679 12.80 -13.96 25.88
N ASN A 680 11.49 -13.86 25.63
CA ASN A 680 10.73 -14.85 24.89
C ASN A 680 10.19 -14.27 23.58
N PHE A 681 10.00 -15.13 22.59
CA PHE A 681 9.14 -14.85 21.44
C PHE A 681 8.31 -16.08 21.09
N THR A 682 7.09 -15.84 20.60
CA THR A 682 6.13 -16.91 20.27
C THR A 682 5.93 -17.07 18.77
N ILE A 683 5.58 -18.28 18.35
CA ILE A 683 5.11 -18.57 16.99
C ILE A 683 3.73 -19.23 17.08
N PRO A 684 2.66 -18.58 16.57
CA PRO A 684 2.66 -17.24 15.95
C PRO A 684 2.98 -16.11 16.96
N SER A 685 3.38 -14.93 16.48
CA SER A 685 3.77 -13.79 17.32
C SER A 685 2.63 -13.24 18.18
N ASP A 686 1.39 -13.44 17.76
CA ASP A 686 0.19 -12.98 18.44
C ASP A 686 -0.54 -14.16 19.10
N VAL A 687 -0.01 -14.66 20.22
CA VAL A 687 -0.72 -15.64 21.04
C VAL A 687 -1.64 -14.86 21.99
N HIS A 688 -2.94 -14.94 21.74
CA HIS A 688 -3.96 -14.39 22.62
C HIS A 688 -4.85 -15.50 23.16
N GLU A 689 -5.11 -15.44 24.46
CA GLU A 689 -6.18 -16.16 25.13
C GLU A 689 -7.22 -15.10 25.51
N LYS A 690 -8.32 -15.04 24.74
CA LYS A 690 -9.47 -14.21 25.10
C LYS A 690 -10.62 -15.13 25.44
N ILE A 691 -10.94 -15.18 26.73
CA ILE A 691 -12.15 -15.80 27.24
C ILE A 691 -13.21 -14.69 27.28
N ASP A 692 -14.20 -14.77 26.40
CA ASP A 692 -15.43 -14.00 26.55
C ASP A 692 -16.53 -14.89 27.15
N ASP A 693 -17.63 -14.29 27.62
CA ASP A 693 -18.73 -14.98 28.31
C ASP A 693 -19.40 -16.10 27.47
N LYS A 694 -19.03 -16.27 26.19
CA LYS A 694 -19.67 -17.22 25.25
C LYS A 694 -18.69 -18.09 24.44
N SER A 695 -17.41 -17.76 24.39
CA SER A 695 -16.39 -18.46 23.59
C SER A 695 -14.96 -18.08 23.97
N ALA A 696 -14.05 -19.05 23.92
CA ALA A 696 -12.63 -18.82 24.11
C ALA A 696 -11.91 -18.80 22.74
N HIS A 697 -11.37 -17.63 22.38
CA HIS A 697 -10.59 -17.42 21.17
C HIS A 697 -9.10 -17.72 21.42
N PHE A 698 -8.57 -18.68 20.66
CA PHE A 698 -7.16 -19.09 20.69
C PHE A 698 -6.52 -18.84 19.32
N THR A 699 -5.33 -18.26 19.33
CA THR A 699 -4.48 -18.13 18.13
C THR A 699 -3.29 -19.09 18.25
N GLY A 700 -3.17 -20.04 17.32
CA GLY A 700 -2.06 -20.99 17.29
C GLY A 700 -1.91 -21.67 15.93
N LEU A 701 -0.85 -22.45 15.78
CA LEU A 701 -0.61 -23.34 14.66
C LEU A 701 -1.57 -24.53 14.76
N THR A 702 -2.42 -24.72 13.75
CA THR A 702 -3.32 -25.87 13.68
C THR A 702 -2.65 -26.99 12.88
N ILE A 703 -2.64 -28.19 13.45
CA ILE A 703 -2.12 -29.38 12.78
C ILE A 703 -3.15 -29.87 11.76
N HIS A 704 -2.79 -29.82 10.47
CA HIS A 704 -3.68 -30.16 9.34
C HIS A 704 -3.52 -31.63 8.85
N ASP A 705 -4.57 -32.10 8.16
CA ASP A 705 -5.00 -33.45 7.72
C ASP A 705 -3.98 -34.47 7.10
N SER A 706 -2.66 -34.21 7.13
CA SER A 706 -1.66 -35.11 6.58
C SER A 706 -0.63 -35.54 7.63
N PRO A 707 -0.46 -36.87 7.90
CA PRO A 707 0.66 -37.38 8.67
C PRO A 707 1.96 -36.83 8.11
N GLY A 708 2.82 -36.31 8.97
CA GLY A 708 3.96 -35.54 8.51
C GLY A 708 4.97 -35.24 9.60
N ARG A 709 6.03 -34.54 9.20
CA ARG A 709 7.10 -34.07 10.08
C ARG A 709 7.41 -32.62 9.73
N GLU A 710 7.12 -31.71 10.63
CA GLU A 710 7.60 -30.35 10.51
C GLU A 710 9.00 -30.26 11.10
N THR A 711 9.94 -29.67 10.35
CA THR A 711 11.30 -29.46 10.83
C THR A 711 11.53 -27.99 11.11
N LEU A 712 11.87 -27.68 12.36
CA LEU A 712 12.23 -26.36 12.83
C LEU A 712 13.72 -26.32 13.10
N LEU A 713 14.39 -25.27 12.61
CA LEU A 713 15.81 -25.08 12.81
C LEU A 713 16.06 -23.66 13.31
N VAL A 714 16.57 -23.55 14.54
CA VAL A 714 17.02 -22.28 15.10
C VAL A 714 18.48 -22.08 14.79
N VAL A 715 18.81 -20.92 14.24
CA VAL A 715 20.17 -20.40 14.13
C VAL A 715 20.25 -19.17 15.02
N ALA A 716 21.12 -19.18 16.02
CA ALA A 716 21.33 -18.06 16.94
C ALA A 716 22.79 -17.62 16.94
N GLY A 717 23.05 -16.31 17.03
CA GLY A 717 24.41 -15.78 16.98
C GLY A 717 24.55 -14.41 17.60
N ASN A 718 25.77 -14.03 17.99
CA ASN A 718 26.08 -12.71 18.56
C ASN A 718 26.04 -11.57 17.51
N ALA A 719 25.82 -11.91 16.25
CA ALA A 719 25.77 -10.95 15.15
C ALA A 719 24.61 -11.26 14.22
N LYS A 720 24.09 -10.22 13.59
CA LYS A 720 23.02 -10.33 12.60
C LYS A 720 23.45 -11.19 11.42
N LEU A 721 22.60 -12.12 11.03
CA LEU A 721 22.69 -12.84 9.78
C LEU A 721 21.83 -12.12 8.73
N GLY A 722 22.35 -12.02 7.51
CA GLY A 722 21.66 -11.40 6.38
C GLY A 722 20.52 -12.25 5.79
N LEU A 723 19.90 -13.13 6.59
CA LEU A 723 18.88 -14.09 6.12
C LEU A 723 17.54 -13.41 5.84
N LEU A 724 17.24 -12.32 6.55
CA LEU A 724 16.01 -11.55 6.34
C LEU A 724 16.08 -10.77 5.02
N GLU A 725 17.25 -10.23 4.67
CA GLU A 725 17.49 -9.43 3.48
C GLU A 725 17.70 -10.30 2.22
N ASN A 726 18.14 -11.54 2.41
CA ASN A 726 18.50 -12.49 1.35
C ASN A 726 17.71 -13.81 1.47
N PRO A 727 16.43 -13.83 1.08
CA PRO A 727 15.58 -15.03 1.18
C PRO A 727 16.11 -16.22 0.37
N GLU A 728 16.93 -15.98 -0.66
CA GLU A 728 17.57 -17.05 -1.45
C GLU A 728 18.54 -17.90 -0.62
N LEU A 729 19.13 -17.32 0.45
CA LEU A 729 20.04 -18.04 1.35
C LEU A 729 19.32 -18.97 2.32
N VAL A 730 18.01 -18.79 2.54
CA VAL A 730 17.22 -19.54 3.54
C VAL A 730 17.26 -21.04 3.27
N ASN A 731 17.01 -21.46 2.03
CA ASN A 731 17.02 -22.87 1.63
C ASN A 731 18.40 -23.51 1.80
N THR A 732 19.44 -22.84 1.31
CA THR A 732 20.82 -23.32 1.42
C THR A 732 21.29 -23.41 2.87
N THR A 733 20.96 -22.38 3.67
CA THR A 733 21.27 -22.32 5.10
C THR A 733 20.57 -23.46 5.83
N PHE A 734 19.26 -23.65 5.60
CA PHE A 734 18.49 -24.72 6.20
C PHE A 734 19.09 -26.10 5.90
N ALA A 735 19.33 -26.41 4.63
CA ALA A 735 19.84 -27.72 4.21
C ALA A 735 21.21 -28.04 4.83
N LYS A 736 22.10 -27.05 4.90
CA LYS A 736 23.44 -27.22 5.47
C LYS A 736 23.43 -27.27 6.99
N CYS A 737 22.64 -26.43 7.65
CA CYS A 737 22.45 -26.50 9.10
C CYS A 737 21.83 -27.84 9.52
N HIS A 738 20.84 -28.33 8.78
CA HIS A 738 20.23 -29.65 9.01
C HIS A 738 21.28 -30.76 8.93
N LYS A 739 22.15 -30.72 7.91
CA LYS A 739 23.27 -31.66 7.77
C LYS A 739 24.26 -31.57 8.95
N LEU A 740 24.64 -30.37 9.37
CA LEU A 740 25.54 -30.15 10.50
C LEU A 740 25.00 -30.71 11.81
N VAL A 741 23.70 -30.49 12.10
CA VAL A 741 23.06 -31.02 13.30
C VAL A 741 23.03 -32.55 13.27
N ALA A 742 22.74 -33.15 12.11
CA ALA A 742 22.73 -34.60 11.93
C ALA A 742 24.12 -35.26 12.10
N GLU A 743 25.20 -34.54 11.76
CA GLU A 743 26.58 -35.03 11.90
C GLU A 743 27.06 -35.05 13.37
N VAL A 744 26.75 -33.99 14.14
CA VAL A 744 27.24 -33.84 15.52
C VAL A 744 26.41 -34.61 16.54
N LYS A 745 25.10 -34.86 16.26
CA LYS A 745 24.17 -35.62 17.12
C LYS A 745 24.13 -35.14 18.58
N SER A 746 24.02 -33.83 18.77
CA SER A 746 23.93 -33.20 20.10
C SER A 746 22.49 -32.85 20.46
N GLU A 747 22.05 -33.21 21.67
CA GLU A 747 20.72 -32.83 22.21
C GLU A 747 20.63 -31.32 22.52
N ASN A 748 21.76 -30.71 22.87
CA ASN A 748 21.85 -29.29 23.18
C ASN A 748 22.03 -28.42 21.93
N GLY A 749 22.20 -29.00 20.75
CA GLY A 749 22.53 -28.27 19.53
C GLY A 749 24.03 -28.24 19.23
N VAL A 750 24.41 -27.53 18.17
CA VAL A 750 25.77 -27.44 17.64
C VAL A 750 26.25 -26.01 17.77
N GLU A 751 27.47 -25.81 18.28
CA GLU A 751 28.15 -24.52 18.27
C GLU A 751 29.33 -24.56 17.30
N MET A 752 29.51 -23.48 16.54
CA MET A 752 30.69 -23.29 15.70
C MET A 752 31.07 -21.81 15.58
N PRO A 753 32.34 -21.47 15.31
CA PRO A 753 32.76 -20.08 15.11
C PRO A 753 31.98 -19.42 13.96
N ALA A 754 31.59 -18.15 14.11
CA ALA A 754 30.82 -17.43 13.10
C ALA A 754 31.54 -17.31 11.75
N ALA A 755 32.86 -17.16 11.77
CA ALA A 755 33.69 -17.19 10.56
C ALA A 755 33.58 -18.54 9.81
N GLU A 756 33.56 -19.65 10.55
CA GLU A 756 33.42 -20.98 9.95
C GLU A 756 31.99 -21.23 9.46
N PHE A 757 30.98 -20.79 10.20
CA PHE A 757 29.58 -20.83 9.77
C PHE A 757 29.39 -20.10 8.44
N ARG A 758 29.90 -18.87 8.31
CA ARG A 758 29.83 -18.09 7.05
C ARG A 758 30.48 -18.84 5.90
N LYS A 759 31.66 -19.42 6.12
CA LYS A 759 32.40 -20.17 5.10
C LYS A 759 31.68 -21.44 4.67
N LYS A 760 31.16 -22.24 5.61
CA LYS A 760 30.56 -23.55 5.34
C LYS A 760 29.10 -23.44 4.91
N VAL A 761 28.33 -22.54 5.52
CA VAL A 761 26.88 -22.46 5.38
C VAL A 761 26.46 -21.41 4.35
N LEU A 762 27.02 -20.20 4.40
CA LEU A 762 26.57 -19.07 3.58
C LEU A 762 27.29 -18.91 2.22
N ASP A 763 28.20 -19.82 1.85
CA ASP A 763 28.91 -19.84 0.56
C ASP A 763 29.63 -18.53 0.18
N GLY A 764 30.47 -18.02 1.08
CA GLY A 764 31.76 -17.39 0.76
C GLY A 764 31.83 -16.00 0.08
N ASP A 765 30.93 -15.61 -0.81
CA ASP A 765 31.09 -14.40 -1.66
C ASP A 765 29.97 -13.36 -1.51
N ALA A 766 29.06 -13.52 -0.54
CA ALA A 766 28.05 -12.50 -0.25
C ALA A 766 28.72 -11.26 0.36
N SER A 767 28.85 -10.22 -0.47
CA SER A 767 29.61 -8.96 -0.34
C SER A 767 29.21 -8.01 0.81
N GLY A 768 28.71 -8.52 1.94
CA GLY A 768 28.60 -7.73 3.17
C GLY A 768 29.98 -7.49 3.75
N SER A 769 30.30 -6.25 4.14
CA SER A 769 31.63 -5.89 4.63
C SER A 769 32.14 -6.90 5.66
N ALA A 770 33.38 -7.35 5.48
CA ALA A 770 34.08 -8.28 6.36
C ALA A 770 34.44 -7.65 7.71
N ALA A 771 33.58 -6.78 8.26
CA ALA A 771 33.67 -6.38 9.65
C ALA A 771 33.57 -7.65 10.49
N GLU A 772 34.67 -7.95 11.17
CA GLU A 772 34.97 -9.19 11.86
C GLU A 772 33.79 -9.62 12.72
N THR A 773 33.08 -10.63 12.25
CA THR A 773 31.98 -11.23 12.98
C THR A 773 32.61 -12.15 14.00
N THR A 774 33.00 -11.59 15.14
CA THR A 774 33.55 -12.34 16.27
C THR A 774 32.41 -13.07 16.99
N GLY A 775 32.70 -14.24 17.54
CA GLY A 775 31.75 -15.05 18.29
C GLY A 775 31.37 -16.38 17.63
N ASN A 776 30.40 -17.05 18.24
CA ASN A 776 29.91 -18.37 17.84
C ASN A 776 28.50 -18.27 17.26
N ILE A 777 28.14 -19.26 16.44
CA ILE A 777 26.79 -19.52 15.95
C ILE A 777 26.33 -20.84 16.57
N TYR A 778 25.13 -20.82 17.10
CA TYR A 778 24.41 -21.94 17.65
C TYR A 778 23.33 -22.42 16.67
N ILE A 779 23.21 -23.73 16.52
CA ILE A 779 22.25 -24.38 15.63
C ILE A 779 21.53 -25.49 16.39
N LYS A 780 20.19 -25.47 16.42
CA LYS A 780 19.40 -26.55 17.00
C LYS A 780 18.20 -26.90 16.12
N GLN A 781 17.93 -28.19 16.01
CA GLN A 781 16.79 -28.73 15.27
C GLN A 781 15.74 -29.28 16.24
N TRP A 782 14.47 -29.02 15.94
CA TRP A 782 13.32 -29.69 16.53
C TRP A 782 12.48 -30.31 15.41
N ILE A 783 11.93 -31.48 15.70
CA ILE A 783 11.00 -32.19 14.80
C ILE A 783 9.67 -32.28 15.51
N ILE A 784 8.62 -31.79 14.87
CA ILE A 784 7.25 -31.95 15.31
C ILE A 784 6.64 -33.03 14.42
N GLU A 785 6.21 -34.15 15.02
CA GLU A 785 5.55 -35.23 14.28
C GLU A 785 4.03 -35.12 14.40
N HIS A 786 3.32 -35.29 13.28
CA HIS A 786 1.86 -35.35 13.25
C HIS A 786 1.40 -36.73 12.82
N ARG A 787 0.38 -37.24 13.49
CA ARG A 787 -0.29 -38.50 13.13
C ARG A 787 -1.77 -38.26 12.91
N LYS A 788 -2.35 -39.10 12.05
CA LYS A 788 -3.81 -39.16 11.95
C LYS A 788 -4.38 -39.62 13.29
N LYS A 789 -5.46 -38.96 13.72
CA LYS A 789 -6.12 -39.22 15.01
C LYS A 789 -6.72 -40.62 15.09
#